data_AF-A0A5R9G704-F1
#
_entry.id   AF-A0A5R9G704-F1
#
_cell.length_a   1.000
_cell.length_b   1.000
_cell.length_c   1.000
_cell.angle_alpha   90.00
_cell.angle_beta   90.00
_cell.angle_gamma   90.00
#
_symmetry.space_group_name_H-M   'P 1'
#
loop_
_entity.id
_entity.type
_entity.pdbx_description
1 polymer ?
#
loop_
_entity_poly.entity_id
_entity_poly.type
_entity_poly.pdbx_seq_one_letter_code
_entity_poly.pdbx_strand_id
1 'polypeptide(L)'
;MPNATGYRAVEETYDVVVCGGGLAGFCAAVAAARHGARVCLVQDRPVFGGNSSSEIRVPPQGAASFHAYARETGIVHELLTEERARNHEEATFDNGWINSVWDMVLYDTAMKTPNLTFRLNTSVTGVAMKDERTLEAVVCRVQHAETELTLRGGVFIDCTGDGLVAAFAGCEWRLGTEGRDEFGEPHAPERASDAVMGNSIHFKAKDTGRPVPFAAPDWAVSYDDPDFFYKQGRWPGEIRSGYWWIELSVPWHTIYDNETLRHELTRHVLGVWDWIKNKDPELSVAAANYALDWIGQVPGKRESRRIVGEYFMTEHDPLEKTAFPDEVAYGGWFVDLHEPGGLLAPFSERAAAEGHAGAYAAKSYVGPYGIPLRIMIARGMNNLMMAGRNVSVTHAALGTVRVMGTTASMGQAAGTAAAYAVRAGMPVRDVPARGIRDVQQALLRDGCFLLHARNEDDRDLALRASVEASSEAGLSCTAGVRREANGSDALTARRGQWIAVGEDRIDALSVCVSNGSETPQPVAARLYAVEHLWDYRVEPGPPLAEAVLTVPAGEEQWIEWPVGLRTAALRGAYVRLDLLENPQVRWHAAERVEPGHVSAYDLGTGQMRRYGGGVAMSFRVAPAQHCFGAAQVVSGVTRPYRYTNLWRSDPNEALPQRLTLSWPEPVRIGRVELTFPGQLLRDYRSYPALYRDPQCPKDLVVEAYAGGRWTEVGAIEGNYGRQAAVVPPHPVVADRLRVTVTATNGDASAAIYEIRCYAEDDRRIGTPATEQGGGDRYDAAT
;
A
#
# COMPACT_ATOMS: atom_id res chain seq x y z
N MET A 1 -10.92 -8.41 -44.08
CA MET A 1 -10.06 -9.23 -44.95
C MET A 1 -8.91 -9.74 -44.10
N PRO A 2 -8.55 -11.03 -44.18
CA PRO A 2 -7.33 -11.56 -43.57
C PRO A 2 -6.10 -10.80 -44.09
N ASN A 3 -5.12 -10.55 -43.23
CA ASN A 3 -3.81 -10.01 -43.59
C ASN A 3 -2.91 -11.13 -44.17
N ALA A 4 -1.64 -10.80 -44.44
CA ALA A 4 -0.66 -11.76 -44.94
C ALA A 4 -0.39 -12.96 -43.99
N THR A 5 -0.76 -12.85 -42.71
CA THR A 5 -0.65 -13.94 -41.72
C THR A 5 -1.96 -14.72 -41.56
N GLY A 6 -3.02 -14.38 -42.29
CA GLY A 6 -4.33 -15.05 -42.22
C GLY A 6 -5.26 -14.52 -41.12
N TYR A 7 -4.85 -13.48 -40.39
CA TYR A 7 -5.62 -12.89 -39.29
C TYR A 7 -6.42 -11.67 -39.78
N ARG A 8 -7.59 -11.42 -39.19
CA ARG A 8 -8.32 -10.15 -39.37
C ARG A 8 -7.45 -9.01 -38.81
N ALA A 9 -7.02 -8.09 -39.67
CA ALA A 9 -6.31 -6.89 -39.23
C ALA A 9 -7.28 -5.82 -38.71
N VAL A 10 -6.94 -5.24 -37.56
CA VAL A 10 -7.64 -4.11 -36.95
C VAL A 10 -6.61 -3.10 -36.45
N GLU A 11 -6.81 -1.83 -36.77
CA GLU A 11 -5.97 -0.73 -36.27
C GLU A 11 -6.80 0.19 -35.38
N GLU A 12 -6.23 0.58 -34.24
CA GLU A 12 -6.87 1.48 -33.28
C GLU A 12 -5.84 2.51 -32.78
N THR A 13 -6.31 3.67 -32.34
CA THR A 13 -5.45 4.78 -31.90
C THR A 13 -5.92 5.31 -30.56
N TYR A 14 -4.97 5.42 -29.64
CA TYR A 14 -5.18 5.87 -28.27
C TYR A 14 -4.13 6.93 -27.91
N ASP A 15 -4.36 7.62 -26.82
CA ASP A 15 -3.39 8.58 -26.30
C ASP A 15 -2.36 7.85 -25.43
N VAL A 16 -2.82 6.86 -24.64
CA VAL A 16 -1.98 5.97 -23.83
C VAL A 16 -2.32 4.51 -24.09
N VAL A 17 -1.31 3.67 -24.31
CA VAL A 17 -1.47 2.20 -24.41
C VAL A 17 -0.71 1.54 -23.27
N VAL A 18 -1.42 0.74 -22.47
CA VAL A 18 -0.85 0.01 -21.33
C VAL A 18 -0.84 -1.48 -21.65
N CYS A 19 0.32 -2.13 -21.54
CA CYS A 19 0.47 -3.55 -21.84
C CYS A 19 0.72 -4.33 -20.55
N GLY A 20 -0.19 -5.22 -20.18
CA GLY A 20 -0.19 -6.01 -18.95
C GLY A 20 -1.26 -5.54 -17.96
N GLY A 21 -2.24 -6.40 -17.67
CA GLY A 21 -3.37 -6.16 -16.77
C GLY A 21 -3.13 -6.57 -15.31
N GLY A 22 -1.87 -6.71 -14.89
CA GLY A 22 -1.51 -6.81 -13.48
C GLY A 22 -1.85 -5.52 -12.72
N LEU A 23 -1.74 -5.51 -11.39
CA LEU A 23 -2.15 -4.33 -10.61
C LEU A 23 -1.43 -3.04 -10.99
N ALA A 24 -0.16 -3.11 -11.39
CA ALA A 24 0.57 -1.96 -11.95
C ALA A 24 -0.13 -1.40 -13.21
N GLY A 25 -0.33 -2.22 -14.24
CA GLY A 25 -0.94 -1.76 -15.48
C GLY A 25 -2.42 -1.43 -15.35
N PHE A 26 -3.16 -2.15 -14.51
CA PHE A 26 -4.55 -1.81 -14.21
C PHE A 26 -4.66 -0.41 -13.58
N CYS A 27 -3.86 -0.14 -12.54
CA CYS A 27 -3.87 1.18 -11.88
C CYS A 27 -3.34 2.28 -12.82
N ALA A 28 -2.35 1.99 -13.66
CA ALA A 28 -1.86 2.94 -14.67
C ALA A 28 -2.95 3.31 -15.69
N ALA A 29 -3.68 2.32 -16.20
CA ALA A 29 -4.73 2.55 -17.18
C ALA A 29 -5.90 3.35 -16.60
N VAL A 30 -6.33 3.01 -15.38
CA VAL A 30 -7.41 3.74 -14.68
C VAL A 30 -6.97 5.18 -14.37
N ALA A 31 -5.74 5.38 -13.86
CA ALA A 31 -5.23 6.71 -13.55
C ALA A 31 -5.14 7.61 -14.79
N ALA A 32 -4.56 7.10 -15.89
CA ALA A 32 -4.46 7.84 -17.14
C ALA A 32 -5.84 8.23 -17.69
N ALA A 33 -6.80 7.29 -17.64
CA ALA A 33 -8.16 7.51 -18.13
C ALA A 33 -8.95 8.52 -17.28
N ARG A 34 -8.82 8.47 -15.94
CA ARG A 34 -9.41 9.44 -15.00
C ARG A 34 -8.86 10.85 -15.21
N HIS A 35 -7.63 10.99 -15.68
CA HIS A 35 -7.04 12.29 -16.06
C HIS A 35 -7.29 12.70 -17.52
N GLY A 36 -8.19 12.00 -18.22
CA GLY A 36 -8.75 12.42 -19.50
C GLY A 36 -8.05 11.88 -20.75
N ALA A 37 -7.03 11.03 -20.61
CA ALA A 37 -6.45 10.34 -21.76
C ALA A 37 -7.40 9.25 -22.27
N ARG A 38 -7.46 9.03 -23.60
CA ARG A 38 -8.05 7.82 -24.18
C ARG A 38 -7.06 6.67 -24.04
N VAL A 39 -7.45 5.63 -23.32
CA VAL A 39 -6.55 4.55 -22.91
C VAL A 39 -6.98 3.22 -23.51
N CYS A 40 -6.01 2.42 -23.94
CA CYS A 40 -6.20 0.98 -24.16
C CYS A 40 -5.35 0.16 -23.19
N LEU A 41 -5.99 -0.66 -22.36
CA LEU A 41 -5.34 -1.66 -21.51
C LEU A 41 -5.35 -3.03 -22.21
N VAL A 42 -4.17 -3.58 -22.47
CA VAL A 42 -4.00 -4.91 -23.08
C VAL A 42 -3.63 -5.92 -22.00
N GLN A 43 -4.32 -7.05 -21.96
CA GLN A 43 -4.04 -8.15 -21.04
C GLN A 43 -4.11 -9.48 -21.79
N ASP A 44 -3.10 -10.31 -21.61
CA ASP A 44 -2.92 -11.58 -22.33
C ASP A 44 -3.85 -12.71 -21.85
N ARG A 45 -4.57 -12.49 -20.75
CA ARG A 45 -5.43 -13.45 -20.05
C ARG A 45 -6.86 -12.92 -19.85
N PRO A 46 -7.82 -13.75 -19.40
CA PRO A 46 -9.23 -13.36 -19.32
C PRO A 46 -9.59 -12.51 -18.10
N VAL A 47 -8.68 -12.32 -17.15
CA VAL A 47 -8.90 -11.52 -15.94
C VAL A 47 -7.73 -10.56 -15.67
N PHE A 48 -8.04 -9.50 -14.92
CA PHE A 48 -7.07 -8.54 -14.40
C PHE A 48 -6.43 -9.04 -13.09
N GLY A 49 -5.46 -8.28 -12.57
CA GLY A 49 -4.83 -8.53 -11.27
C GLY A 49 -3.45 -9.20 -11.37
N GLY A 50 -3.15 -9.86 -12.48
CA GLY A 50 -1.84 -10.49 -12.67
C GLY A 50 -1.62 -11.60 -11.65
N ASN A 51 -0.53 -11.53 -10.87
CA ASN A 51 -0.27 -12.48 -9.78
C ASN A 51 -1.37 -12.47 -8.70
N SER A 52 -2.12 -11.37 -8.56
CA SER A 52 -3.27 -11.31 -7.64
C SER A 52 -4.60 -11.71 -8.26
N SER A 53 -4.64 -12.15 -9.51
CA SER A 53 -5.88 -12.68 -10.11
C SER A 53 -6.32 -13.98 -9.45
N SER A 54 -7.56 -14.40 -9.68
CA SER A 54 -8.03 -15.74 -9.28
C SER A 54 -7.28 -16.91 -9.95
N GLU A 55 -6.49 -16.65 -11.00
CA GLU A 55 -5.69 -17.65 -11.73
C GLU A 55 -4.41 -18.06 -11.00
N ILE A 56 -3.84 -17.16 -10.19
CA ILE A 56 -2.55 -17.33 -9.48
C ILE A 56 -2.74 -17.22 -7.96
N ARG A 57 -3.63 -16.33 -7.52
CA ARG A 57 -4.12 -16.17 -6.15
C ARG A 57 -3.11 -15.71 -5.09
N VAL A 58 -2.18 -14.83 -5.46
CA VAL A 58 -1.31 -14.15 -4.49
C VAL A 58 -2.04 -12.91 -3.93
N PRO A 59 -2.18 -12.75 -2.61
CA PRO A 59 -2.86 -11.60 -2.04
C PRO A 59 -2.07 -10.29 -2.19
N PRO A 60 -2.71 -9.15 -2.54
CA PRO A 60 -2.07 -7.83 -2.62
C PRO A 60 -1.52 -7.33 -1.28
N GLN A 61 -0.23 -7.54 -1.06
CA GLN A 61 0.49 -7.09 0.14
C GLN A 61 1.29 -5.81 -0.12
N GLY A 62 1.86 -5.22 0.93
CA GLY A 62 2.59 -3.96 0.84
C GLY A 62 3.16 -3.49 2.17
N ALA A 63 3.47 -2.20 2.27
CA ALA A 63 4.15 -1.63 3.44
C ALA A 63 3.39 -1.80 4.77
N ALA A 64 2.06 -1.88 4.75
CA ALA A 64 1.24 -2.09 5.96
C ALA A 64 1.47 -3.45 6.65
N SER A 65 2.08 -4.41 5.95
CA SER A 65 2.47 -5.70 6.52
C SER A 65 3.65 -5.56 7.49
N PHE A 66 4.39 -4.45 7.47
CA PHE A 66 5.54 -4.23 8.36
C PHE A 66 5.50 -2.91 9.12
N HIS A 67 4.68 -1.95 8.66
CA HIS A 67 4.61 -0.61 9.22
C HIS A 67 3.15 -0.17 9.38
N ALA A 68 2.75 0.14 10.61
CA ALA A 68 1.39 0.59 10.89
C ALA A 68 1.06 1.90 10.15
N TYR A 69 -0.15 2.07 9.61
CA TYR A 69 -0.58 3.23 8.80
C TYR A 69 0.18 3.42 7.47
N ALA A 70 1.06 2.51 7.08
CA ALA A 70 1.84 2.62 5.84
C ALA A 70 1.15 1.97 4.63
N ARG A 71 -0.15 1.67 4.68
CA ARG A 71 -0.83 1.05 3.54
C ARG A 71 -0.81 1.96 2.32
N GLU A 72 -0.47 1.40 1.16
CA GLU A 72 -0.54 2.07 -0.13
C GLU A 72 -1.97 2.57 -0.39
N THR A 73 -2.10 3.82 -0.82
CA THR A 73 -3.38 4.49 -1.10
C THR A 73 -3.49 4.97 -2.55
N GLY A 74 -4.66 5.49 -2.92
CA GLY A 74 -5.06 5.71 -4.30
C GLY A 74 -5.95 4.58 -4.80
N ILE A 75 -5.85 4.26 -6.09
CA ILE A 75 -6.69 3.27 -6.78
C ILE A 75 -6.61 1.90 -6.11
N VAL A 76 -5.41 1.45 -5.71
CA VAL A 76 -5.26 0.14 -5.04
C VAL A 76 -6.04 0.05 -3.73
N HIS A 77 -6.16 1.16 -2.99
CA HIS A 77 -6.93 1.18 -1.76
C HIS A 77 -8.43 1.23 -2.02
N GLU A 78 -8.88 1.97 -3.04
CA GLU A 78 -10.29 1.92 -3.50
C GLU A 78 -10.70 0.48 -3.81
N LEU A 79 -9.89 -0.21 -4.62
CA LEU A 79 -10.13 -1.58 -5.04
C LEU A 79 -10.19 -2.55 -3.84
N LEU A 80 -9.19 -2.50 -2.96
CA LEU A 80 -9.15 -3.43 -1.82
C LEU A 80 -10.23 -3.14 -0.76
N THR A 81 -10.61 -1.87 -0.58
CA THR A 81 -11.75 -1.52 0.28
C THR A 81 -13.05 -2.08 -0.31
N GLU A 82 -13.25 -1.94 -1.62
CA GLU A 82 -14.42 -2.50 -2.31
C GLU A 82 -14.46 -4.02 -2.22
N GLU A 83 -13.31 -4.67 -2.39
CA GLU A 83 -13.17 -6.10 -2.31
C GLU A 83 -13.50 -6.63 -0.92
N ARG A 84 -12.97 -6.01 0.14
CA ARG A 84 -13.33 -6.39 1.53
C ARG A 84 -14.79 -6.12 1.87
N ALA A 85 -15.40 -5.07 1.32
CA ALA A 85 -16.82 -4.76 1.56
C ALA A 85 -17.78 -5.75 0.89
N ARG A 86 -17.34 -6.47 -0.15
CA ARG A 86 -18.16 -7.40 -0.94
C ARG A 86 -17.82 -8.88 -0.74
N ASN A 87 -16.59 -9.19 -0.37
CA ASN A 87 -16.15 -10.59 -0.27
C ASN A 87 -16.65 -11.21 1.03
N HIS A 88 -17.31 -12.36 0.89
CA HIS A 88 -17.88 -13.16 1.97
C HIS A 88 -16.89 -14.19 2.51
N GLU A 89 -15.76 -14.40 1.81
CA GLU A 89 -14.68 -15.24 2.30
C GLU A 89 -13.85 -14.45 3.32
N GLU A 90 -13.61 -15.08 4.47
CA GLU A 90 -12.68 -14.56 5.46
C GLU A 90 -11.32 -14.36 4.81
N ALA A 91 -10.70 -13.21 5.09
CA ALA A 91 -9.34 -13.00 4.64
C ALA A 91 -8.42 -13.96 5.42
N THR A 92 -7.80 -14.89 4.71
CA THR A 92 -6.72 -15.70 5.25
C THR A 92 -5.39 -15.02 4.94
N PHE A 93 -4.38 -15.29 5.78
CA PHE A 93 -3.05 -14.73 5.59
C PHE A 93 -2.30 -15.36 4.41
N ASP A 94 -2.83 -16.42 3.80
CA ASP A 94 -2.07 -17.32 2.94
C ASP A 94 -2.45 -17.26 1.45
N ASN A 95 -1.49 -17.65 0.61
CA ASN A 95 -1.65 -17.69 -0.84
C ASN A 95 -2.69 -18.76 -1.25
N GLY A 96 -3.40 -18.54 -2.36
CA GLY A 96 -4.43 -19.47 -2.84
C GLY A 96 -5.87 -19.06 -2.56
N TRP A 97 -6.08 -17.92 -1.88
CA TRP A 97 -7.39 -17.47 -1.41
C TRP A 97 -8.01 -16.29 -2.15
N ILE A 98 -7.25 -15.58 -2.97
CA ILE A 98 -7.88 -14.62 -3.88
C ILE A 98 -8.87 -15.37 -4.78
N ASN A 99 -10.06 -14.82 -4.92
CA ASN A 99 -11.17 -15.45 -5.61
C ASN A 99 -11.78 -14.50 -6.65
N SER A 100 -12.83 -14.96 -7.33
CA SER A 100 -13.48 -14.21 -8.40
C SER A 100 -14.16 -12.92 -7.96
N VAL A 101 -14.39 -12.69 -6.66
CA VAL A 101 -14.91 -11.40 -6.17
C VAL A 101 -13.90 -10.28 -6.47
N TRP A 102 -12.61 -10.55 -6.29
CA TRP A 102 -11.56 -9.61 -6.63
C TRP A 102 -11.50 -9.29 -8.12
N ASP A 103 -11.57 -10.32 -8.96
CA ASP A 103 -11.59 -10.15 -10.42
C ASP A 103 -12.77 -9.26 -10.84
N MET A 104 -13.94 -9.44 -10.23
CA MET A 104 -15.13 -8.65 -10.52
C MET A 104 -15.05 -7.22 -10.01
N VAL A 105 -14.35 -6.96 -8.91
CA VAL A 105 -14.08 -5.58 -8.44
C VAL A 105 -13.20 -4.84 -9.45
N LEU A 106 -12.15 -5.49 -9.95
CA LEU A 106 -11.29 -4.93 -11.00
C LEU A 106 -12.09 -4.71 -12.29
N TYR A 107 -12.87 -5.70 -12.72
CA TYR A 107 -13.67 -5.61 -13.95
C TYR A 107 -14.75 -4.52 -13.88
N ASP A 108 -15.48 -4.42 -12.76
CA ASP A 108 -16.49 -3.38 -12.52
C ASP A 108 -15.85 -1.98 -12.53
N THR A 109 -14.67 -1.83 -11.92
CA THR A 109 -13.91 -0.58 -11.95
C THR A 109 -13.50 -0.21 -13.37
N ALA A 110 -13.00 -1.16 -14.17
CA ALA A 110 -12.64 -0.91 -15.57
C ALA A 110 -13.85 -0.47 -16.39
N MET A 111 -15.00 -1.16 -16.23
CA MET A 111 -16.25 -0.82 -16.93
C MET A 111 -16.79 0.57 -16.57
N LYS A 112 -16.63 0.99 -15.31
CA LYS A 112 -17.09 2.29 -14.83
C LYS A 112 -16.14 3.44 -15.17
N THR A 113 -14.93 3.16 -15.62
CA THR A 113 -13.92 4.18 -15.88
C THR A 113 -14.09 4.75 -17.30
N PRO A 114 -14.51 6.02 -17.46
CA PRO A 114 -14.61 6.64 -18.78
C PRO A 114 -13.23 6.70 -19.46
N ASN A 115 -13.23 6.71 -20.80
CA ASN A 115 -12.01 6.72 -21.63
C ASN A 115 -11.12 5.47 -21.56
N LEU A 116 -11.46 4.47 -20.75
CA LEU A 116 -10.73 3.20 -20.69
C LEU A 116 -11.35 2.16 -21.63
N THR A 117 -10.63 1.79 -22.68
CA THR A 117 -10.89 0.56 -23.43
C THR A 117 -9.95 -0.53 -22.93
N PHE A 118 -10.40 -1.79 -22.91
CA PHE A 118 -9.51 -2.91 -22.59
C PHE A 118 -9.67 -4.09 -23.55
N ARG A 119 -8.59 -4.86 -23.69
CA ARG A 119 -8.47 -6.03 -24.57
C ARG A 119 -7.93 -7.20 -23.75
N LEU A 120 -8.82 -8.08 -23.32
CA LEU A 120 -8.47 -9.34 -22.62
C LEU A 120 -8.07 -10.41 -23.65
N ASN A 121 -7.38 -11.47 -23.19
CA ASN A 121 -6.88 -12.56 -24.05
C ASN A 121 -6.09 -12.06 -25.28
N THR A 122 -5.38 -10.95 -25.12
CA THR A 122 -4.70 -10.22 -26.19
C THR A 122 -3.22 -10.16 -25.87
N SER A 123 -2.41 -10.94 -26.59
CA SER A 123 -0.98 -11.04 -26.34
C SER A 123 -0.20 -10.06 -27.23
N VAL A 124 0.75 -9.32 -26.65
CA VAL A 124 1.69 -8.51 -27.42
C VAL A 124 2.68 -9.43 -28.14
N THR A 125 2.93 -9.17 -29.43
CA THR A 125 3.79 -9.98 -30.30
C THR A 125 4.88 -9.18 -30.99
N GLY A 126 4.86 -7.85 -30.90
CA GLY A 126 5.88 -6.97 -31.43
C GLY A 126 5.57 -5.50 -31.19
N VAL A 127 6.47 -4.63 -31.63
CA VAL A 127 6.30 -3.17 -31.62
C VAL A 127 6.71 -2.59 -32.96
N ALA A 128 6.15 -1.43 -33.30
CA ALA A 128 6.60 -0.60 -34.40
C ALA A 128 7.26 0.66 -33.85
N MET A 129 8.49 0.91 -34.27
CA MET A 129 9.26 2.11 -33.90
C MET A 129 9.02 3.20 -34.95
N LYS A 130 8.70 4.42 -34.51
CA LYS A 130 8.66 5.60 -35.40
C LYS A 130 10.09 6.07 -35.72
N ASP A 131 10.93 6.05 -34.69
CA ASP A 131 12.36 6.37 -34.72
C ASP A 131 13.06 5.64 -33.55
N GLU A 132 14.37 5.83 -33.40
CA GLU A 132 15.19 5.16 -32.37
C GLU A 132 14.72 5.41 -30.92
N ARG A 133 13.93 6.46 -30.67
CA ARG A 133 13.52 6.88 -29.32
C ARG A 133 12.02 6.89 -29.10
N THR A 134 11.22 6.55 -30.12
CA THR A 134 9.78 6.76 -30.10
C THR A 134 9.05 5.56 -30.68
N LEU A 135 8.19 4.95 -29.86
CA LEU A 135 7.27 3.90 -30.34
C LEU A 135 6.12 4.55 -31.11
N GLU A 136 5.71 3.89 -32.19
CA GLU A 136 4.51 4.24 -32.95
C GLU A 136 3.32 3.38 -32.55
N ALA A 137 3.54 2.07 -32.36
CA ALA A 137 2.48 1.10 -32.08
C ALA A 137 2.98 -0.15 -31.36
N VAL A 138 2.07 -0.86 -30.70
CA VAL A 138 2.24 -2.27 -30.31
C VAL A 138 1.39 -3.17 -31.20
N VAL A 139 1.93 -4.34 -31.56
CA VAL A 139 1.26 -5.34 -32.38
C VAL A 139 0.84 -6.50 -31.49
N CYS A 140 -0.46 -6.77 -31.43
CA CYS A 140 -1.05 -7.78 -30.57
C CYS A 140 -1.81 -8.84 -31.37
N ARG A 141 -2.01 -10.01 -30.77
CA ARG A 141 -2.82 -11.09 -31.33
C ARG A 141 -3.89 -11.54 -30.33
N VAL A 142 -5.09 -11.74 -30.85
CA VAL A 142 -6.22 -12.35 -30.15
C VAL A 142 -6.47 -13.70 -30.78
N GLN A 143 -5.86 -14.75 -30.21
CA GLN A 143 -5.80 -16.08 -30.85
C GLN A 143 -7.19 -16.64 -31.13
N HIS A 144 -8.09 -16.60 -30.14
CA HIS A 144 -9.44 -17.14 -30.26
C HIS A 144 -10.37 -16.32 -31.16
N ALA A 145 -9.93 -15.15 -31.63
CA ALA A 145 -10.69 -14.29 -32.53
C ALA A 145 -10.00 -14.15 -33.90
N GLU A 146 -8.89 -14.87 -34.13
CA GLU A 146 -8.06 -14.79 -35.34
C GLU A 146 -7.82 -13.33 -35.75
N THR A 147 -7.58 -12.46 -34.77
CA THR A 147 -7.43 -11.02 -34.99
C THR A 147 -6.01 -10.57 -34.63
N GLU A 148 -5.40 -9.78 -35.51
CA GLU A 148 -4.18 -9.04 -35.26
C GLU A 148 -4.53 -7.56 -35.07
N LEU A 149 -4.12 -7.00 -33.94
CA LEU A 149 -4.41 -5.63 -33.53
C LEU A 149 -3.13 -4.81 -33.61
N THR A 150 -3.16 -3.68 -34.31
CA THR A 150 -2.11 -2.66 -34.21
C THR A 150 -2.65 -1.49 -33.41
N LEU A 151 -2.11 -1.29 -32.21
CA LEU A 151 -2.54 -0.25 -31.29
C LEU A 151 -1.53 0.90 -31.32
N ARG A 152 -1.91 2.01 -31.95
CA ARG A 152 -1.13 3.24 -32.01
C ARG A 152 -1.34 4.06 -30.74
N GLY A 153 -0.29 4.69 -30.24
CA GLY A 153 -0.27 5.37 -28.95
C GLY A 153 0.61 6.62 -28.95
N GLY A 154 0.23 7.62 -28.16
CA GLY A 154 1.11 8.75 -27.84
C GLY A 154 2.18 8.34 -26.83
N VAL A 155 1.77 7.64 -25.78
CA VAL A 155 2.62 7.06 -24.72
C VAL A 155 2.30 5.58 -24.52
N PHE A 156 3.32 4.78 -24.23
CA PHE A 156 3.24 3.35 -23.94
C PHE A 156 3.73 3.06 -22.53
N ILE A 157 3.03 2.20 -21.80
CA ILE A 157 3.44 1.75 -20.47
C ILE A 157 3.56 0.22 -20.47
N ASP A 158 4.78 -0.29 -20.32
CA ASP A 158 5.07 -1.72 -20.21
C ASP A 158 4.89 -2.20 -18.77
N CYS A 159 3.77 -2.88 -18.54
CA CYS A 159 3.41 -3.54 -17.29
C CYS A 159 3.27 -5.06 -17.48
N THR A 160 3.91 -5.63 -18.50
CA THR A 160 3.80 -7.06 -18.85
C THR A 160 4.44 -7.99 -17.81
N GLY A 161 5.15 -7.42 -16.85
CA GLY A 161 5.94 -8.14 -15.85
C GLY A 161 7.28 -8.63 -16.41
N ASP A 162 7.32 -9.10 -17.65
CA ASP A 162 8.53 -9.60 -18.33
C ASP A 162 9.27 -8.54 -19.16
N GLY A 163 8.78 -7.28 -19.16
CA GLY A 163 9.36 -6.17 -19.92
C GLY A 163 9.33 -6.40 -21.43
N LEU A 164 8.28 -7.04 -21.93
CA LEU A 164 8.20 -7.54 -23.30
C LEU A 164 8.17 -6.41 -24.34
N VAL A 165 7.44 -5.33 -24.08
CA VAL A 165 7.33 -4.18 -24.99
C VAL A 165 8.67 -3.45 -25.07
N ALA A 166 9.30 -3.22 -23.92
CA ALA A 166 10.62 -2.60 -23.84
C ALA A 166 11.71 -3.46 -24.51
N ALA A 167 11.67 -4.77 -24.32
CA ALA A 167 12.59 -5.68 -25.00
C ALA A 167 12.40 -5.65 -26.53
N PHE A 168 11.16 -5.64 -27.03
CA PHE A 168 10.89 -5.51 -28.46
C PHE A 168 11.30 -4.15 -29.03
N ALA A 169 11.23 -3.08 -28.22
CA ALA A 169 11.69 -1.76 -28.60
C ALA A 169 13.22 -1.61 -28.59
N GLY A 170 13.96 -2.65 -28.20
CA GLY A 170 15.43 -2.62 -28.12
C GLY A 170 15.97 -1.87 -26.91
N CYS A 171 15.16 -1.64 -25.88
CA CYS A 171 15.63 -1.02 -24.64
C CYS A 171 16.63 -1.93 -23.92
N GLU A 172 17.59 -1.32 -23.23
CA GLU A 172 18.53 -2.05 -22.37
C GLU A 172 17.79 -2.65 -21.18
N TRP A 173 18.12 -3.89 -20.82
CA TRP A 173 17.56 -4.60 -19.68
C TRP A 173 18.57 -5.54 -19.04
N ARG A 174 18.31 -5.89 -17.79
CA ARG A 174 19.08 -6.82 -16.97
C ARG A 174 18.25 -8.02 -16.56
N LEU A 175 18.92 -9.14 -16.29
CA LEU A 175 18.34 -10.36 -15.76
C LEU A 175 19.36 -10.99 -14.80
N GLY A 176 18.90 -11.70 -13.78
CA GLY A 176 19.78 -12.37 -12.83
C GLY A 176 20.10 -11.52 -11.61
N THR A 177 21.19 -11.85 -10.91
CA THR A 177 21.70 -11.15 -9.73
C THR A 177 23.00 -10.41 -10.05
N GLU A 178 23.07 -9.14 -9.63
CA GLU A 178 24.28 -8.33 -9.70
C GLU A 178 25.38 -8.81 -8.75
N GLY A 179 26.64 -8.66 -9.16
CA GLY A 179 27.80 -8.93 -8.29
C GLY A 179 28.03 -7.78 -7.31
N ARG A 180 28.53 -8.12 -6.11
CA ARG A 180 28.83 -7.14 -5.06
C ARG A 180 29.88 -6.11 -5.49
N ASP A 181 30.76 -6.45 -6.43
CA ASP A 181 31.76 -5.57 -7.00
C ASP A 181 31.17 -4.43 -7.86
N GLU A 182 29.94 -4.59 -8.36
CA GLU A 182 29.31 -3.58 -9.22
C GLU A 182 28.73 -2.41 -8.43
N PHE A 183 27.97 -2.69 -7.37
CA PHE A 183 27.23 -1.68 -6.59
C PHE A 183 27.53 -1.68 -5.09
N GLY A 184 28.31 -2.64 -4.58
CA GLY A 184 28.61 -2.76 -3.15
C GLY A 184 27.41 -3.11 -2.28
N GLU A 185 26.35 -3.68 -2.85
CA GLU A 185 25.09 -3.93 -2.14
C GLU A 185 25.25 -5.01 -1.06
N PRO A 186 24.68 -4.80 0.15
CA PRO A 186 24.76 -5.76 1.25
C PRO A 186 24.29 -7.17 0.88
N HIS A 187 23.24 -7.31 0.08
CA HIS A 187 22.64 -8.59 -0.29
C HIS A 187 23.12 -9.16 -1.63
N ALA A 188 23.95 -8.44 -2.37
CA ALA A 188 24.50 -8.96 -3.63
C ALA A 188 25.45 -10.17 -3.39
N PRO A 189 25.40 -11.22 -4.22
CA PRO A 189 26.42 -12.28 -4.22
C PRO A 189 27.81 -11.75 -4.57
N GLU A 190 28.87 -12.51 -4.26
CA GLU A 190 30.25 -12.11 -4.60
C GLU A 190 30.47 -11.93 -6.11
N ARG A 191 29.75 -12.70 -6.93
CA ARG A 191 29.81 -12.65 -8.39
C ARG A 191 28.40 -12.60 -8.95
N ALA A 192 28.23 -11.89 -10.05
CA ALA A 192 26.99 -11.88 -10.79
C ALA A 192 26.60 -13.29 -11.26
N SER A 193 25.29 -13.53 -11.39
CA SER A 193 24.72 -14.80 -11.84
C SER A 193 23.44 -14.56 -12.64
N ASP A 194 23.07 -15.48 -13.53
CA ASP A 194 21.78 -15.44 -14.24
C ASP A 194 20.61 -15.96 -13.37
N ALA A 195 20.88 -16.30 -12.12
CA ALA A 195 19.89 -16.78 -11.16
C ALA A 195 18.86 -15.70 -10.80
N VAL A 196 17.59 -16.10 -10.71
CA VAL A 196 16.47 -15.23 -10.33
C VAL A 196 15.60 -15.88 -9.26
N MET A 197 14.78 -15.08 -8.59
CA MET A 197 13.71 -15.54 -7.72
C MET A 197 12.71 -16.45 -8.47
N GLY A 198 12.19 -17.44 -7.77
CA GLY A 198 11.34 -18.50 -8.32
C GLY A 198 9.97 -18.05 -8.86
N ASN A 199 9.39 -18.92 -9.69
CA ASN A 199 7.96 -18.88 -9.99
C ASN A 199 7.22 -19.77 -8.99
N SER A 200 6.03 -19.36 -8.54
CA SER A 200 5.23 -20.14 -7.60
C SER A 200 3.94 -20.69 -8.20
N ILE A 201 3.48 -21.84 -7.69
CA ILE A 201 2.10 -22.32 -7.85
C ILE A 201 1.55 -22.61 -6.46
N HIS A 202 0.29 -22.26 -6.24
CA HIS A 202 -0.39 -22.47 -4.98
C HIS A 202 -1.54 -23.47 -5.14
N PHE A 203 -2.10 -23.91 -4.02
CA PHE A 203 -3.29 -24.73 -3.97
C PHE A 203 -4.32 -24.15 -3.00
N LYS A 204 -5.55 -24.64 -3.08
CA LYS A 204 -6.60 -24.41 -2.09
C LYS A 204 -7.19 -25.77 -1.71
N ALA A 205 -7.43 -25.97 -0.43
CA ALA A 205 -8.16 -27.12 0.08
C ALA A 205 -9.42 -26.66 0.83
N LYS A 206 -10.43 -27.52 0.83
CA LYS A 206 -11.73 -27.25 1.46
C LYS A 206 -12.14 -28.40 2.36
N ASP A 207 -12.61 -28.07 3.55
CA ASP A 207 -13.22 -29.05 4.45
C ASP A 207 -14.57 -29.50 3.87
N THR A 208 -14.72 -30.80 3.69
CA THR A 208 -15.96 -31.40 3.18
C THR A 208 -16.88 -31.91 4.29
N GLY A 209 -16.45 -31.83 5.55
CA GLY A 209 -17.17 -32.34 6.73
C GLY A 209 -17.13 -33.88 6.86
N ARG A 210 -16.41 -34.57 5.98
CA ARG A 210 -16.26 -36.04 6.00
C ARG A 210 -14.88 -36.45 5.49
N PRO A 211 -14.36 -37.65 5.83
CA PRO A 211 -13.05 -38.08 5.37
C PRO A 211 -12.95 -38.11 3.84
N VAL A 212 -11.86 -37.56 3.32
CA VAL A 212 -11.53 -37.54 1.89
C VAL A 212 -10.15 -38.19 1.70
N PRO A 213 -10.07 -39.38 1.09
CA PRO A 213 -8.78 -39.99 0.76
C PRO A 213 -8.13 -39.23 -0.40
N PHE A 214 -6.80 -39.20 -0.42
CA PHE A 214 -6.02 -38.67 -1.52
C PHE A 214 -4.98 -39.72 -1.94
N ALA A 215 -4.88 -39.98 -3.25
CA ALA A 215 -3.82 -40.80 -3.81
C ALA A 215 -3.03 -39.94 -4.79
N ALA A 216 -1.76 -39.69 -4.48
CA ALA A 216 -0.88 -38.96 -5.37
C ALA A 216 -0.66 -39.76 -6.67
N PRO A 217 -0.70 -39.12 -7.85
CA PRO A 217 -0.36 -39.80 -9.09
C PRO A 217 1.14 -40.12 -9.14
N ASP A 218 1.52 -41.19 -9.86
CA ASP A 218 2.92 -41.69 -9.93
C ASP A 218 3.95 -40.66 -10.40
N TRP A 219 3.51 -39.61 -11.11
CA TRP A 219 4.38 -38.55 -11.60
C TRP A 219 4.59 -37.42 -10.58
N ALA A 220 3.84 -37.38 -9.47
CA ALA A 220 4.08 -36.43 -8.38
C ALA A 220 5.45 -36.68 -7.72
N VAL A 221 6.01 -35.64 -7.11
CA VAL A 221 7.24 -35.78 -6.32
C VAL A 221 6.89 -36.48 -5.02
N SER A 222 7.67 -37.50 -4.62
CA SER A 222 7.55 -38.11 -3.29
C SER A 222 8.48 -37.42 -2.31
N TYR A 223 7.94 -36.97 -1.18
CA TYR A 223 8.72 -36.56 -0.03
C TYR A 223 8.59 -37.61 1.07
N ASP A 224 9.71 -38.17 1.50
CA ASP A 224 9.77 -39.22 2.53
C ASP A 224 10.59 -38.81 3.75
N ASP A 225 11.41 -37.76 3.62
CA ASP A 225 12.21 -37.19 4.70
C ASP A 225 11.49 -35.99 5.36
N PRO A 226 11.07 -36.10 6.64
CA PRO A 226 10.45 -34.98 7.36
C PRO A 226 11.35 -33.75 7.49
N ASP A 227 12.68 -33.92 7.42
CA ASP A 227 13.62 -32.80 7.55
C ASP A 227 13.44 -31.79 6.41
N PHE A 228 12.96 -32.20 5.24
CA PHE A 228 12.62 -31.33 4.12
C PHE A 228 11.64 -30.22 4.52
N PHE A 229 10.67 -30.55 5.37
CA PHE A 229 9.66 -29.61 5.85
C PHE A 229 10.10 -28.92 7.15
N TYR A 230 10.65 -29.69 8.09
CA TYR A 230 10.77 -29.25 9.49
C TYR A 230 12.15 -28.73 9.88
N LYS A 231 13.21 -29.10 9.13
CA LYS A 231 14.58 -28.61 9.37
C LYS A 231 15.11 -27.74 8.23
N GLN A 232 14.50 -27.83 7.04
CA GLN A 232 14.91 -27.08 5.87
C GLN A 232 14.02 -25.86 5.57
N GLY A 233 13.12 -25.48 6.48
CA GLY A 233 12.37 -24.21 6.46
C GLY A 233 11.06 -24.20 5.66
N ARG A 234 10.61 -25.35 5.14
CA ARG A 234 9.40 -25.47 4.31
C ARG A 234 8.21 -25.95 5.12
N TRP A 235 7.89 -25.27 6.22
CA TRP A 235 6.83 -25.69 7.13
C TRP A 235 5.43 -25.65 6.45
N PRO A 236 4.69 -26.77 6.34
CA PRO A 236 3.34 -26.83 5.78
C PRO A 236 2.27 -26.59 6.87
N GLY A 237 2.26 -25.39 7.45
CA GLY A 237 1.47 -25.09 8.66
C GLY A 237 -0.02 -24.81 8.46
N GLU A 238 -0.43 -24.42 7.26
CA GLU A 238 -1.83 -24.13 6.94
C GLU A 238 -2.33 -25.16 5.93
N ILE A 239 -3.39 -25.90 6.27
CA ILE A 239 -3.92 -27.00 5.45
C ILE A 239 -4.75 -26.46 4.27
N ARG A 240 -5.36 -25.29 4.42
CA ARG A 240 -6.35 -24.78 3.46
C ARG A 240 -5.75 -24.10 2.23
N SER A 241 -4.46 -23.81 2.23
CA SER A 241 -3.83 -22.93 1.22
C SER A 241 -2.39 -23.30 0.88
N GLY A 242 -1.95 -22.81 -0.27
CA GLY A 242 -0.56 -22.93 -0.73
C GLY A 242 0.40 -21.96 -0.05
N TYR A 243 1.68 -22.32 -0.08
CA TYR A 243 2.75 -21.58 0.59
C TYR A 243 3.56 -20.75 -0.39
N TRP A 244 4.19 -19.68 0.08
CA TRP A 244 5.04 -18.82 -0.74
C TRP A 244 6.31 -19.54 -1.24
N TRP A 245 6.80 -20.53 -0.48
CA TRP A 245 8.03 -21.28 -0.76
C TRP A 245 7.85 -22.43 -1.77
N ILE A 246 6.62 -22.69 -2.22
CA ILE A 246 6.38 -23.61 -3.34
C ILE A 246 6.79 -22.90 -4.63
N GLU A 247 8.09 -22.86 -4.87
CA GLU A 247 8.66 -22.15 -6.00
C GLU A 247 9.88 -22.86 -6.58
N LEU A 248 10.12 -22.58 -7.86
CA LEU A 248 11.23 -23.11 -8.63
C LEU A 248 11.79 -22.02 -9.55
N SER A 249 13.12 -21.97 -9.67
CA SER A 249 13.83 -21.22 -10.72
C SER A 249 14.91 -22.11 -11.34
N VAL A 250 16.15 -21.98 -10.88
CA VAL A 250 17.32 -22.73 -11.37
C VAL A 250 17.06 -24.25 -11.25
N PRO A 251 17.34 -25.05 -12.30
CA PRO A 251 18.09 -24.73 -13.52
C PRO A 251 17.27 -24.15 -14.69
N TRP A 252 15.97 -23.87 -14.51
CA TRP A 252 15.10 -23.39 -15.58
C TRP A 252 15.10 -21.88 -15.71
N HIS A 253 14.96 -21.40 -16.95
CA HIS A 253 14.80 -19.98 -17.23
C HIS A 253 13.33 -19.57 -17.06
N THR A 254 13.04 -18.63 -16.15
CA THR A 254 11.66 -18.27 -15.76
C THR A 254 10.76 -17.77 -16.90
N ILE A 255 11.35 -17.22 -17.96
CA ILE A 255 10.62 -16.81 -19.19
C ILE A 255 10.45 -17.98 -20.17
N TYR A 256 11.54 -18.59 -20.65
CA TYR A 256 11.51 -19.53 -21.77
C TYR A 256 11.03 -20.94 -21.38
N ASP A 257 11.29 -21.36 -20.14
CA ASP A 257 10.92 -22.69 -19.62
C ASP A 257 9.64 -22.63 -18.76
N ASN A 258 8.80 -21.61 -18.95
CA ASN A 258 7.64 -21.36 -18.08
C ASN A 258 6.67 -22.56 -17.99
N GLU A 259 6.42 -23.26 -19.11
CA GLU A 259 5.53 -24.44 -19.09
C GLU A 259 6.16 -25.66 -18.41
N THR A 260 7.48 -25.82 -18.53
CA THR A 260 8.24 -26.83 -17.80
C THR A 260 8.18 -26.55 -16.30
N LEU A 261 8.45 -25.29 -15.90
CA LEU A 261 8.32 -24.84 -14.51
C LEU A 261 6.91 -25.06 -13.97
N ARG A 262 5.86 -24.71 -14.75
CA ARG A 262 4.47 -24.96 -14.36
C ARG A 262 4.22 -26.44 -14.08
N HIS A 263 4.70 -27.32 -14.97
CA HIS A 263 4.55 -28.76 -14.79
C HIS A 263 5.26 -29.22 -13.53
N GLU A 264 6.56 -28.91 -13.37
CA GLU A 264 7.36 -29.32 -12.21
C GLU A 264 6.76 -28.82 -10.89
N LEU A 265 6.37 -27.55 -10.82
CA LEU A 265 5.67 -26.98 -9.66
C LEU A 265 4.40 -27.77 -9.32
N THR A 266 3.62 -28.19 -10.31
CA THR A 266 2.42 -29.02 -10.10
C THR A 266 2.79 -30.37 -9.46
N ARG A 267 3.88 -31.00 -9.91
CA ARG A 267 4.38 -32.28 -9.34
C ARG A 267 4.74 -32.11 -7.88
N HIS A 268 5.42 -31.01 -7.54
CA HIS A 268 5.80 -30.69 -6.17
C HIS A 268 4.59 -30.35 -5.29
N VAL A 269 3.60 -29.57 -5.78
CA VAL A 269 2.36 -29.27 -5.04
C VAL A 269 1.63 -30.55 -4.65
N LEU A 270 1.49 -31.50 -5.58
CA LEU A 270 0.85 -32.78 -5.30
C LEU A 270 1.63 -33.60 -4.28
N GLY A 271 2.97 -33.57 -4.35
CA GLY A 271 3.84 -34.19 -3.36
C GLY A 271 3.72 -33.59 -1.96
N VAL A 272 3.62 -32.25 -1.87
CA VAL A 272 3.40 -31.54 -0.59
C VAL A 272 2.01 -31.90 -0.04
N TRP A 273 0.98 -31.93 -0.89
CA TRP A 273 -0.35 -32.34 -0.46
C TRP A 273 -0.42 -33.81 -0.03
N ASP A 274 0.33 -34.70 -0.69
CA ASP A 274 0.48 -36.10 -0.29
C ASP A 274 1.12 -36.22 1.09
N TRP A 275 2.19 -35.44 1.35
CA TRP A 275 2.80 -35.36 2.67
C TRP A 275 1.78 -34.99 3.75
N ILE A 276 1.05 -33.89 3.53
CA ILE A 276 0.01 -33.39 4.44
C ILE A 276 -1.08 -34.43 4.66
N LYS A 277 -1.57 -35.09 3.60
CA LYS A 277 -2.74 -35.98 3.69
C LYS A 277 -2.44 -37.39 4.16
N ASN A 278 -1.25 -37.90 3.87
CA ASN A 278 -0.98 -39.33 3.97
C ASN A 278 0.24 -39.70 4.81
N LYS A 279 1.22 -38.79 4.97
CA LYS A 279 2.53 -39.15 5.56
C LYS A 279 2.78 -38.50 6.92
N ASP A 280 2.42 -37.24 7.08
CA ASP A 280 2.63 -36.56 8.35
C ASP A 280 1.62 -37.06 9.41
N PRO A 281 2.07 -37.51 10.60
CA PRO A 281 1.18 -38.10 11.60
C PRO A 281 0.11 -37.17 12.17
N GLU A 282 0.38 -35.86 12.25
CA GLU A 282 -0.55 -34.88 12.84
C GLU A 282 -1.41 -34.22 11.77
N LEU A 283 -0.77 -33.74 10.70
CA LEU A 283 -1.45 -33.08 9.60
C LEU A 283 -2.35 -34.04 8.83
N SER A 284 -2.03 -35.32 8.69
CA SER A 284 -2.91 -36.28 8.01
C SER A 284 -4.26 -36.45 8.73
N VAL A 285 -4.23 -36.44 10.06
CA VAL A 285 -5.43 -36.48 10.90
C VAL A 285 -6.19 -35.16 10.79
N ALA A 286 -5.50 -34.02 10.93
CA ALA A 286 -6.13 -32.71 10.84
C ALA A 286 -6.71 -32.43 9.44
N ALA A 287 -6.05 -32.90 8.39
CA ALA A 287 -6.45 -32.75 7.00
C ALA A 287 -7.42 -33.84 6.56
N ALA A 288 -7.83 -34.79 7.42
CA ALA A 288 -8.63 -35.97 7.07
C ALA A 288 -9.87 -35.64 6.23
N ASN A 289 -10.57 -34.55 6.56
CA ASN A 289 -11.79 -34.12 5.87
C ASN A 289 -11.59 -33.13 4.71
N TYR A 290 -10.34 -32.70 4.51
CA TYR A 290 -10.01 -31.71 3.49
C TYR A 290 -9.79 -32.37 2.13
N ALA A 291 -10.43 -31.79 1.12
CA ALA A 291 -10.22 -32.10 -0.29
C ALA A 291 -9.40 -31.00 -0.96
N LEU A 292 -8.49 -31.39 -1.86
CA LEU A 292 -7.83 -30.46 -2.76
C LEU A 292 -8.86 -29.88 -3.74
N ASP A 293 -9.12 -28.58 -3.67
CA ASP A 293 -10.17 -27.87 -4.41
C ASP A 293 -9.63 -27.18 -5.66
N TRP A 294 -8.40 -26.67 -5.58
CA TRP A 294 -7.77 -25.93 -6.67
C TRP A 294 -6.25 -26.08 -6.63
N ILE A 295 -5.62 -26.14 -7.81
CA ILE A 295 -4.18 -26.00 -8.00
C ILE A 295 -3.98 -24.97 -9.10
N GLY A 296 -3.14 -23.97 -8.85
CA GLY A 296 -2.80 -22.94 -9.83
C GLY A 296 -2.25 -23.54 -11.13
N GLN A 297 -2.66 -22.97 -12.25
CA GLN A 297 -2.23 -23.39 -13.59
C GLN A 297 -1.39 -22.33 -14.29
N VAL A 298 -1.20 -21.17 -13.67
CA VAL A 298 -0.34 -20.10 -14.18
C VAL A 298 0.74 -19.84 -13.13
N PRO A 299 2.03 -20.02 -13.47
CA PRO A 299 3.10 -19.72 -12.53
C PRO A 299 3.15 -18.24 -12.16
N GLY A 300 3.10 -17.95 -10.86
CA GLY A 300 3.31 -16.62 -10.31
C GLY A 300 4.78 -16.22 -10.40
N LYS A 301 5.15 -15.51 -11.45
CA LYS A 301 6.52 -15.03 -11.66
C LYS A 301 6.87 -13.90 -10.69
N ARG A 302 7.97 -14.04 -9.93
CA ARG A 302 8.50 -12.99 -9.03
C ARG A 302 9.48 -12.05 -9.72
N GLU A 303 10.29 -12.60 -10.63
CA GLU A 303 11.40 -11.90 -11.25
C GLU A 303 11.62 -12.32 -12.71
N SER A 304 12.09 -11.37 -13.51
CA SER A 304 12.36 -11.50 -14.94
C SER A 304 13.26 -10.33 -15.37
N ARG A 305 13.12 -9.85 -16.62
CA ARG A 305 13.83 -8.66 -17.10
C ARG A 305 13.50 -7.43 -16.25
N ARG A 306 14.54 -6.69 -15.87
CA ARG A 306 14.50 -5.36 -15.26
C ARG A 306 14.97 -4.35 -16.31
N ILE A 307 14.08 -3.47 -16.76
CA ILE A 307 14.38 -2.52 -17.83
C ILE A 307 15.21 -1.38 -17.27
N VAL A 308 16.30 -1.01 -17.95
CA VAL A 308 17.15 0.10 -17.52
C VAL A 308 16.44 1.43 -17.83
N GLY A 309 16.22 2.22 -16.79
CA GLY A 309 15.56 3.51 -16.84
C GLY A 309 16.49 4.72 -16.75
N GLU A 310 15.89 5.90 -16.73
CA GLU A 310 16.58 7.18 -16.50
C GLU A 310 17.26 7.25 -15.11
N TYR A 311 16.83 6.41 -14.18
CA TYR A 311 17.58 6.08 -12.97
C TYR A 311 17.58 4.59 -12.71
N PHE A 312 18.70 4.10 -12.19
CA PHE A 312 18.86 2.72 -11.79
C PHE A 312 18.98 2.68 -10.27
N MET A 313 17.89 2.29 -9.61
CA MET A 313 17.80 2.29 -8.15
C MET A 313 18.44 1.02 -7.57
N THR A 314 19.21 1.20 -6.50
CA THR A 314 19.96 0.12 -5.81
C THR A 314 19.39 -0.09 -4.41
N GLU A 315 19.79 -1.16 -3.74
CA GLU A 315 19.43 -1.47 -2.35
C GLU A 315 19.87 -0.37 -1.37
N HIS A 316 20.87 0.44 -1.71
CA HIS A 316 21.27 1.57 -0.87
C HIS A 316 20.15 2.61 -0.75
N ASP A 317 19.37 2.85 -1.80
CA ASP A 317 18.30 3.85 -1.78
C ASP A 317 17.21 3.57 -0.70
N PRO A 318 16.62 2.36 -0.61
CA PRO A 318 15.67 2.04 0.46
C PRO A 318 16.32 1.92 1.84
N LEU A 319 17.59 1.49 1.94
CA LEU A 319 18.32 1.41 3.22
C LEU A 319 18.61 2.81 3.80
N GLU A 320 19.06 3.73 2.95
CA GLU A 320 19.39 5.12 3.31
C GLU A 320 18.15 6.02 3.34
N LYS A 321 16.99 5.52 2.88
CA LYS A 321 15.73 6.25 2.75
C LYS A 321 15.91 7.52 1.92
N THR A 322 16.57 7.39 0.77
CA THR A 322 16.87 8.50 -0.15
C THR A 322 15.61 9.32 -0.44
N ALA A 323 15.69 10.63 -0.20
CA ALA A 323 14.64 11.57 -0.55
C ALA A 323 14.80 12.00 -2.01
N PHE A 324 13.85 11.65 -2.86
CA PHE A 324 13.86 12.01 -4.28
C PHE A 324 12.98 13.22 -4.56
N PRO A 325 13.47 14.25 -5.29
CA PRO A 325 12.63 15.38 -5.72
C PRO A 325 11.45 14.94 -6.60
N ASP A 326 11.64 13.86 -7.37
CA ASP A 326 10.64 13.27 -8.24
C ASP A 326 9.99 12.00 -7.68
N GLU A 327 9.87 11.91 -6.35
CA GLU A 327 9.09 10.87 -5.68
C GLU A 327 7.62 10.88 -6.14
N VAL A 328 7.12 9.72 -6.57
CA VAL A 328 5.73 9.55 -7.04
C VAL A 328 5.05 8.30 -6.46
N ALA A 329 5.81 7.44 -5.78
CA ALA A 329 5.29 6.31 -5.03
C ALA A 329 6.22 6.03 -3.84
N TYR A 330 5.86 5.05 -3.01
CA TYR A 330 6.71 4.58 -1.92
C TYR A 330 6.56 3.07 -1.75
N GLY A 331 7.58 2.45 -1.18
CA GLY A 331 7.55 1.06 -0.73
C GLY A 331 7.80 0.98 0.78
N GLY A 332 7.74 -0.22 1.34
CA GLY A 332 8.01 -0.47 2.75
C GLY A 332 7.97 -1.95 3.13
N TRP A 333 8.02 -2.84 2.15
CA TRP A 333 8.28 -4.25 2.41
C TRP A 333 9.75 -4.42 2.79
N PHE A 334 10.11 -5.40 3.60
CA PHE A 334 11.52 -5.71 3.84
C PHE A 334 12.21 -6.22 2.56
N VAL A 335 13.53 -6.36 2.53
CA VAL A 335 14.24 -6.94 1.39
C VAL A 335 14.00 -8.46 1.36
N ASP A 336 13.05 -8.88 0.52
CA ASP A 336 12.55 -10.25 0.38
C ASP A 336 13.13 -10.92 -0.87
N LEU A 337 14.34 -11.48 -0.72
CA LEU A 337 15.08 -12.15 -1.79
C LEU A 337 14.99 -13.66 -1.67
N HIS A 338 14.44 -14.27 -2.73
CA HIS A 338 14.19 -15.69 -2.74
C HIS A 338 15.40 -16.55 -3.09
N GLU A 339 15.55 -17.69 -2.42
CA GLU A 339 16.68 -18.59 -2.65
C GLU A 339 16.60 -19.19 -4.07
N PRO A 340 17.61 -18.99 -4.92
CA PRO A 340 17.62 -19.58 -6.25
C PRO A 340 17.46 -21.10 -6.22
N GLY A 341 16.57 -21.62 -7.07
CA GLY A 341 16.24 -23.05 -7.13
C GLY A 341 15.09 -23.48 -6.20
N GLY A 342 14.73 -22.67 -5.19
CA GLY A 342 13.54 -22.85 -4.35
C GLY A 342 13.45 -24.24 -3.70
N LEU A 343 12.49 -25.06 -4.16
CA LEU A 343 12.30 -26.43 -3.66
C LEU A 343 13.49 -27.37 -3.91
N LEU A 344 14.36 -27.06 -4.88
CA LEU A 344 15.58 -27.83 -5.14
C LEU A 344 16.79 -27.38 -4.29
N ALA A 345 16.70 -26.22 -3.63
CA ALA A 345 17.75 -25.75 -2.75
C ALA A 345 17.82 -26.59 -1.46
N PRO A 346 18.98 -26.69 -0.79
CA PRO A 346 19.09 -27.45 0.46
C PRO A 346 18.22 -26.90 1.61
N PHE A 347 17.96 -25.60 1.60
CA PHE A 347 17.11 -24.91 2.57
C PHE A 347 16.23 -23.91 1.82
N SER A 348 14.99 -23.69 2.28
CA SER A 348 14.31 -22.45 1.96
C SER A 348 14.99 -21.29 2.71
N GLU A 349 14.69 -20.07 2.31
CA GLU A 349 15.37 -18.88 2.80
C GLU A 349 15.46 -18.79 4.32
N ARG A 350 16.63 -18.34 4.81
CA ARG A 350 16.90 -18.12 6.24
C ARG A 350 16.11 -16.95 6.85
N ALA A 351 15.35 -16.18 6.05
CA ALA A 351 14.80 -14.88 6.46
C ALA A 351 13.34 -14.61 6.05
N ALA A 352 12.67 -15.51 5.34
CA ALA A 352 11.39 -15.23 4.70
C ALA A 352 10.15 -15.46 5.57
N ALA A 353 10.26 -15.38 6.90
CA ALA A 353 9.08 -15.35 7.75
C ALA A 353 9.14 -14.23 8.77
N GLU A 354 7.99 -13.61 9.01
CA GLU A 354 7.73 -12.88 10.25
C GLU A 354 8.18 -13.75 11.44
N GLY A 355 8.99 -13.18 12.34
CA GLY A 355 9.48 -13.89 13.54
C GLY A 355 10.92 -14.39 13.49
N HIS A 356 11.66 -14.19 12.39
CA HIS A 356 13.11 -14.49 12.37
C HIS A 356 13.92 -13.37 13.04
N ALA A 357 14.77 -13.75 13.99
CA ALA A 357 15.74 -12.88 14.66
C ALA A 357 17.17 -13.20 14.16
N GLY A 358 18.01 -12.19 14.00
CA GLY A 358 19.42 -12.36 13.64
C GLY A 358 19.95 -11.31 12.66
N ALA A 359 21.25 -11.37 12.37
CA ALA A 359 21.95 -10.37 11.58
C ALA A 359 21.37 -10.20 10.16
N TYR A 360 20.86 -11.27 9.54
CA TYR A 360 20.24 -11.19 8.21
C TYR A 360 18.88 -10.47 8.26
N ALA A 361 17.98 -10.87 9.16
CA ALA A 361 16.68 -10.22 9.32
C ALA A 361 16.81 -8.72 9.65
N ALA A 362 17.81 -8.35 10.46
CA ALA A 362 18.11 -6.96 10.78
C ALA A 362 18.54 -6.13 9.56
N LYS A 363 19.44 -6.66 8.70
CA LYS A 363 19.87 -5.94 7.51
C LYS A 363 18.83 -5.90 6.39
N SER A 364 17.87 -6.84 6.36
CA SER A 364 16.80 -6.86 5.36
C SER A 364 15.65 -5.91 5.73
N TYR A 365 15.58 -5.42 6.97
CA TYR A 365 14.54 -4.49 7.38
C TYR A 365 14.74 -3.11 6.75
N VAL A 366 13.72 -2.63 6.04
CA VAL A 366 13.65 -1.25 5.54
C VAL A 366 12.36 -0.59 6.00
N GLY A 367 12.48 0.65 6.46
CA GLY A 367 11.32 1.51 6.72
C GLY A 367 10.64 1.91 5.40
N PRO A 368 9.50 2.62 5.44
CA PRO A 368 8.95 3.21 4.23
C PRO A 368 9.96 4.11 3.51
N TYR A 369 10.09 3.97 2.18
CA TYR A 369 11.06 4.67 1.35
C TYR A 369 10.44 5.20 0.04
N GLY A 370 10.99 6.28 -0.50
CA GLY A 370 10.50 6.93 -1.71
C GLY A 370 10.89 6.20 -3.00
N ILE A 371 10.03 6.29 -4.01
CA ILE A 371 10.27 5.74 -5.36
C ILE A 371 10.15 6.88 -6.39
N PRO A 372 11.21 7.18 -7.15
CA PRO A 372 11.21 8.30 -8.08
C PRO A 372 10.66 7.92 -9.46
N LEU A 373 10.03 8.88 -10.14
CA LEU A 373 9.42 8.69 -11.47
C LEU A 373 10.42 8.14 -12.51
N ARG A 374 11.68 8.56 -12.43
CA ARG A 374 12.73 8.16 -13.36
C ARG A 374 13.09 6.65 -13.38
N ILE A 375 12.71 5.84 -12.38
CA ILE A 375 12.86 4.36 -12.52
C ILE A 375 11.81 3.73 -13.43
N MET A 376 10.76 4.49 -13.77
CA MET A 376 9.62 4.07 -14.58
C MET A 376 9.68 4.59 -16.02
N ILE A 377 10.76 5.27 -16.40
CA ILE A 377 10.94 5.80 -17.76
C ILE A 377 12.08 5.03 -18.42
N ALA A 378 11.79 4.36 -19.54
CA ALA A 378 12.80 3.57 -20.26
C ALA A 378 13.90 4.51 -20.78
N ARG A 379 15.16 4.17 -20.49
CA ARG A 379 16.29 5.07 -20.74
C ARG A 379 16.33 5.51 -22.21
N GLY A 380 16.39 6.82 -22.42
CA GLY A 380 16.54 7.43 -23.74
C GLY A 380 15.24 7.54 -24.55
N MET A 381 14.15 6.91 -24.11
CA MET A 381 12.86 6.88 -24.81
C MET A 381 12.03 8.14 -24.56
N ASN A 382 11.32 8.59 -25.59
CA ASN A 382 10.44 9.76 -25.53
C ASN A 382 9.06 9.44 -24.99
N ASN A 383 8.60 8.19 -25.15
CA ASN A 383 7.21 7.82 -24.89
C ASN A 383 7.01 6.39 -24.37
N LEU A 384 8.05 5.75 -23.83
CA LEU A 384 7.94 4.43 -23.23
C LEU A 384 8.26 4.49 -21.74
N MET A 385 7.29 4.06 -20.94
CA MET A 385 7.39 3.91 -19.49
C MET A 385 7.27 2.43 -19.11
N MET A 386 7.62 2.10 -17.88
CA MET A 386 7.42 0.78 -17.27
C MET A 386 6.93 0.92 -15.84
N ALA A 387 6.04 0.04 -15.41
CA ALA A 387 5.61 -0.04 -14.02
C ALA A 387 5.36 -1.50 -13.63
N GLY A 388 5.74 -1.86 -12.40
CA GLY A 388 5.66 -3.23 -11.92
C GLY A 388 7.03 -3.76 -11.51
N ARG A 389 7.24 -5.06 -11.71
CA ARG A 389 8.49 -5.75 -11.37
C ARG A 389 9.59 -5.63 -12.43
N ASN A 390 9.27 -5.06 -13.58
CA ASN A 390 10.19 -4.78 -14.69
C ASN A 390 10.82 -3.38 -14.62
N VAL A 391 10.59 -2.62 -13.54
CA VAL A 391 11.16 -1.29 -13.32
C VAL A 391 12.68 -1.33 -13.13
N SER A 392 13.31 -0.17 -13.20
CA SER A 392 14.76 0.00 -13.23
C SER A 392 15.39 -0.07 -11.84
N VAL A 393 15.67 -1.31 -11.41
CA VAL A 393 16.28 -1.63 -10.11
C VAL A 393 17.30 -2.77 -10.23
N THR A 394 18.24 -2.87 -9.29
CA THR A 394 19.04 -4.09 -9.03
C THR A 394 18.16 -5.25 -8.54
N HIS A 395 18.65 -6.49 -8.59
CA HIS A 395 18.02 -7.65 -7.97
C HIS A 395 17.74 -7.44 -6.47
N ALA A 396 18.70 -6.89 -5.72
CA ALA A 396 18.55 -6.66 -4.29
C ALA A 396 17.41 -5.67 -3.98
N ALA A 397 17.40 -4.50 -4.61
CA ALA A 397 16.29 -3.55 -4.49
C ALA A 397 14.94 -4.11 -4.97
N LEU A 398 14.94 -4.96 -6.00
CA LEU A 398 13.70 -5.60 -6.49
C LEU A 398 12.99 -6.37 -5.37
N GLY A 399 13.73 -6.97 -4.43
CA GLY A 399 13.20 -7.72 -3.29
C GLY A 399 12.18 -6.95 -2.45
N THR A 400 12.25 -5.61 -2.42
CA THR A 400 11.26 -4.76 -1.75
C THR A 400 10.33 -4.03 -2.73
N VAL A 401 10.81 -3.63 -3.91
CA VAL A 401 10.03 -2.81 -4.87
C VAL A 401 8.94 -3.61 -5.59
N ARG A 402 9.12 -4.92 -5.80
CA ARG A 402 8.22 -5.76 -6.62
C ARG A 402 6.86 -6.08 -6.00
N VAL A 403 6.64 -5.69 -4.75
CA VAL A 403 5.46 -6.08 -3.97
C VAL A 403 4.20 -5.41 -4.52
N MET A 404 3.10 -6.15 -4.56
CA MET A 404 1.95 -5.80 -5.39
C MET A 404 1.31 -4.44 -5.04
N GLY A 405 1.21 -4.08 -3.75
CA GLY A 405 0.76 -2.76 -3.32
C GLY A 405 1.65 -1.64 -3.86
N THR A 406 2.97 -1.78 -3.68
CA THR A 406 3.98 -0.86 -4.23
C THR A 406 3.91 -0.76 -5.75
N THR A 407 3.78 -1.88 -6.46
CA THR A 407 3.65 -1.88 -7.92
C THR A 407 2.37 -1.21 -8.41
N ALA A 408 1.27 -1.33 -7.67
CA ALA A 408 0.02 -0.67 -8.00
C ALA A 408 0.14 0.86 -7.86
N SER A 409 0.82 1.33 -6.81
CA SER A 409 1.15 2.76 -6.64
C SER A 409 2.07 3.28 -7.73
N MET A 410 3.11 2.54 -8.10
CA MET A 410 3.96 2.87 -9.27
C MET A 410 3.13 2.92 -10.56
N GLY A 411 2.21 1.97 -10.75
CA GLY A 411 1.27 1.94 -11.86
C GLY A 411 0.44 3.23 -11.96
N GLN A 412 -0.25 3.60 -10.88
CA GLN A 412 -1.02 4.84 -10.82
C GLN A 412 -0.14 6.07 -11.15
N ALA A 413 1.06 6.16 -10.57
CA ALA A 413 2.01 7.22 -10.87
C ALA A 413 2.40 7.29 -12.36
N ALA A 414 2.72 6.16 -12.98
CA ALA A 414 3.04 6.09 -14.41
C ALA A 414 1.85 6.53 -15.28
N GLY A 415 0.64 6.11 -14.93
CA GLY A 415 -0.60 6.52 -15.63
C GLY A 415 -0.86 8.03 -15.54
N THR A 416 -0.74 8.60 -14.34
CA THR A 416 -0.89 10.04 -14.11
C THR A 416 0.17 10.85 -14.87
N ALA A 417 1.44 10.43 -14.83
CA ALA A 417 2.52 11.07 -15.57
C ALA A 417 2.35 10.95 -17.11
N ALA A 418 1.88 9.81 -17.61
CA ALA A 418 1.59 9.63 -19.03
C ALA A 418 0.46 10.56 -19.50
N ALA A 419 -0.65 10.66 -18.75
CA ALA A 419 -1.73 11.59 -19.07
C ALA A 419 -1.27 13.05 -19.03
N TYR A 420 -0.41 13.42 -18.08
CA TYR A 420 0.22 14.73 -18.06
C TYR A 420 1.05 14.99 -19.32
N ALA A 421 1.95 14.07 -19.67
CA ALA A 421 2.86 14.21 -20.80
C ALA A 421 2.10 14.38 -22.13
N VAL A 422 1.10 13.53 -22.37
CA VAL A 422 0.21 13.62 -23.55
C VAL A 422 -0.41 15.00 -23.65
N ARG A 423 -0.99 15.47 -22.56
CA ARG A 423 -1.77 16.71 -22.53
C ARG A 423 -0.90 17.96 -22.60
N ALA A 424 0.29 17.91 -22.00
CA ALA A 424 1.30 18.96 -22.10
C ALA A 424 2.08 18.91 -23.44
N GLY A 425 1.84 17.90 -24.28
CA GLY A 425 2.53 17.73 -25.55
C GLY A 425 4.05 17.55 -25.40
N MET A 426 4.50 16.85 -24.36
CA MET A 426 5.93 16.68 -24.06
C MET A 426 6.35 15.20 -23.95
N PRO A 427 7.63 14.89 -24.19
CA PRO A 427 8.18 13.56 -23.92
C PRO A 427 8.05 13.18 -22.44
N VAL A 428 7.79 11.91 -22.14
CA VAL A 428 7.66 11.44 -20.73
C VAL A 428 8.94 11.64 -19.93
N ARG A 429 10.11 11.56 -20.58
CA ARG A 429 11.43 11.80 -19.96
C ARG A 429 11.66 13.23 -19.47
N ASP A 430 10.86 14.19 -19.96
CA ASP A 430 10.96 15.60 -19.55
C ASP A 430 10.12 15.89 -18.30
N VAL A 431 9.17 15.01 -17.95
CA VAL A 431 8.21 15.20 -16.85
C VAL A 431 8.90 15.35 -15.48
N PRO A 432 9.91 14.53 -15.10
CA PRO A 432 10.60 14.68 -13.81
C PRO A 432 11.18 16.08 -13.60
N ALA A 433 11.66 16.73 -14.66
CA ALA A 433 12.26 18.06 -14.57
C ALA A 433 11.24 19.21 -14.69
N ARG A 434 10.17 19.02 -15.46
CA ARG A 434 9.29 20.13 -15.89
C ARG A 434 7.85 20.05 -15.37
N GLY A 435 7.39 18.88 -14.98
CA GLY A 435 5.98 18.63 -14.63
C GLY A 435 5.76 17.87 -13.33
N ILE A 436 6.83 17.61 -12.58
CA ILE A 436 6.77 16.73 -11.42
C ILE A 436 5.85 17.23 -10.31
N ARG A 437 5.81 18.55 -10.07
CA ARG A 437 4.88 19.15 -9.09
C ARG A 437 3.42 18.84 -9.47
N ASP A 438 3.05 19.00 -10.73
CA ASP A 438 1.68 18.73 -11.19
C ASP A 438 1.31 17.24 -11.00
N VAL A 439 2.25 16.34 -11.30
CA VAL A 439 2.07 14.89 -11.10
C VAL A 439 1.90 14.56 -9.62
N GLN A 440 2.76 15.07 -8.74
CA GLN A 440 2.68 14.84 -7.30
C GLN A 440 1.39 15.40 -6.70
N GLN A 441 0.99 16.63 -7.06
CA GLN A 441 -0.26 17.23 -6.57
C GLN A 441 -1.50 16.48 -7.07
N ALA A 442 -1.48 15.97 -8.31
CA ALA A 442 -2.55 15.12 -8.82
C ALA A 442 -2.62 13.78 -8.08
N LEU A 443 -1.50 13.13 -7.83
CA LEU A 443 -1.45 11.89 -7.05
C LEU A 443 -2.00 12.08 -5.63
N LEU A 444 -1.60 13.16 -4.95
CA LEU A 444 -2.12 13.49 -3.63
C LEU A 444 -3.63 13.77 -3.66
N ARG A 445 -4.12 14.49 -4.68
CA ARG A 445 -5.57 14.74 -4.89
C ARG A 445 -6.35 13.46 -5.20
N ASP A 446 -5.71 12.48 -5.83
CA ASP A 446 -6.26 11.14 -6.08
C ASP A 446 -6.11 10.19 -4.88
N GLY A 447 -5.74 10.71 -3.72
CA GLY A 447 -5.69 9.98 -2.46
C GLY A 447 -4.41 9.14 -2.26
N CYS A 448 -3.40 9.26 -3.13
CA CYS A 448 -2.08 8.71 -2.87
C CYS A 448 -1.40 9.45 -1.70
N PHE A 449 -0.36 8.81 -1.16
CA PHE A 449 0.50 9.40 -0.15
C PHE A 449 1.94 9.40 -0.66
N LEU A 450 2.65 10.48 -0.41
CA LEU A 450 4.06 10.67 -0.71
C LEU A 450 4.75 11.04 0.61
N LEU A 451 5.93 10.47 0.86
CA LEU A 451 6.70 10.67 2.09
C LEU A 451 7.21 12.10 2.21
N HIS A 452 7.59 12.69 1.07
CA HIS A 452 8.27 13.98 1.00
C HIS A 452 7.45 15.08 0.34
N ALA A 453 6.17 14.83 0.03
CA ALA A 453 5.27 15.82 -0.55
C ALA A 453 3.91 15.83 0.18
N ARG A 454 3.30 17.02 0.22
CA ARG A 454 1.97 17.26 0.79
C ARG A 454 1.14 18.11 -0.17
N ASN A 455 -0.15 18.23 0.09
CA ASN A 455 -1.01 19.11 -0.68
C ASN A 455 -0.53 20.56 -0.54
N GLU A 456 -0.15 21.15 -1.66
CA GLU A 456 0.24 22.55 -1.82
C GLU A 456 -0.36 23.08 -3.13
N ASP A 457 -1.51 22.55 -3.54
CA ASP A 457 -2.22 23.00 -4.74
C ASP A 457 -2.82 24.38 -4.47
N ASP A 458 -2.30 25.41 -5.14
CA ASP A 458 -2.72 26.80 -4.97
C ASP A 458 -4.20 27.04 -5.32
N ARG A 459 -4.82 26.09 -6.05
CA ARG A 459 -6.24 26.10 -6.43
C ARG A 459 -7.16 25.54 -5.36
N ASP A 460 -6.61 24.85 -4.36
CA ASP A 460 -7.37 24.37 -3.22
C ASP A 460 -7.69 25.54 -2.27
N LEU A 461 -8.94 25.98 -2.34
CA LEU A 461 -9.46 27.09 -1.56
C LEU A 461 -9.49 26.76 -0.06
N ALA A 462 -9.55 25.48 0.31
CA ALA A 462 -9.61 25.08 1.73
C ALA A 462 -8.32 25.43 2.47
N LEU A 463 -7.16 25.42 1.81
CA LEU A 463 -5.87 25.81 2.40
C LEU A 463 -5.84 27.27 2.89
N ARG A 464 -6.77 28.11 2.43
CA ARG A 464 -6.88 29.52 2.80
C ARG A 464 -7.98 29.79 3.83
N ALA A 465 -8.70 28.76 4.26
CA ALA A 465 -9.78 28.87 5.23
C ALA A 465 -9.27 28.75 6.66
N SER A 466 -9.93 29.44 7.61
CA SER A 466 -9.89 29.04 9.02
C SER A 466 -10.89 27.93 9.26
N VAL A 467 -10.53 26.93 10.07
CA VAL A 467 -11.39 25.76 10.33
C VAL A 467 -11.75 25.69 11.81
N GLU A 468 -13.04 25.51 12.09
CA GLU A 468 -13.59 25.30 13.43
C GLU A 468 -14.39 24.00 13.49
N ALA A 469 -14.38 23.31 14.62
CA ALA A 469 -15.18 22.11 14.85
C ALA A 469 -16.26 22.32 15.92
N SER A 470 -17.32 21.51 15.91
CA SER A 470 -18.26 21.45 17.03
C SER A 470 -17.65 20.89 18.31
N SER A 471 -16.77 19.90 18.17
CA SER A 471 -15.97 19.32 19.26
C SER A 471 -14.68 18.73 18.71
N GLU A 472 -13.71 18.49 19.60
CA GLU A 472 -12.41 17.90 19.28
C GLU A 472 -12.05 16.86 20.34
N ALA A 473 -11.60 15.68 19.90
CA ALA A 473 -11.17 14.64 20.81
C ALA A 473 -9.83 15.01 21.48
N GLY A 474 -9.80 14.93 22.82
CA GLY A 474 -8.56 15.01 23.60
C GLY A 474 -7.96 13.63 23.86
N LEU A 475 -6.65 13.46 23.64
CA LEU A 475 -5.93 12.26 24.03
C LEU A 475 -5.53 12.36 25.51
N SER A 476 -6.30 11.71 26.39
CA SER A 476 -5.99 11.62 27.82
C SER A 476 -5.61 10.21 28.27
N CYS A 477 -6.23 9.20 27.64
CA CYS A 477 -6.12 7.80 28.00
C CYS A 477 -6.45 6.95 26.77
N THR A 478 -5.64 5.94 26.50
CA THR A 478 -6.09 4.81 25.69
C THR A 478 -6.99 3.97 26.59
N ALA A 479 -8.31 4.02 26.42
CA ALA A 479 -9.24 3.33 27.32
C ALA A 479 -8.89 1.82 27.51
N GLY A 480 -9.12 1.30 28.72
CA GLY A 480 -9.11 -0.13 29.06
C GLY A 480 -7.82 -0.91 28.81
N VAL A 481 -7.86 -2.20 29.14
CA VAL A 481 -6.85 -3.21 28.79
C VAL A 481 -7.52 -4.20 27.84
N ARG A 482 -6.86 -4.52 26.72
CA ARG A 482 -7.36 -5.52 25.77
C ARG A 482 -7.44 -6.88 26.47
N ARG A 483 -8.63 -7.50 26.47
CA ARG A 483 -8.94 -8.75 27.21
C ARG A 483 -8.67 -10.05 26.44
N GLU A 484 -8.19 -9.95 25.20
CA GLU A 484 -7.87 -11.12 24.36
C GLU A 484 -6.58 -11.83 24.84
N ALA A 485 -6.36 -13.08 24.41
CA ALA A 485 -5.24 -13.92 24.87
C ALA A 485 -3.84 -13.29 24.70
N ASN A 486 -3.68 -12.36 23.74
CA ASN A 486 -2.43 -11.62 23.47
C ASN A 486 -2.54 -10.14 23.90
N GLY A 487 -3.39 -9.84 24.89
CA GLY A 487 -3.64 -8.49 25.41
C GLY A 487 -2.53 -7.95 26.31
N SER A 488 -1.57 -8.77 26.72
CA SER A 488 -0.45 -8.39 27.56
C SER A 488 0.77 -9.28 27.29
N ASP A 489 1.93 -8.68 27.05
CA ASP A 489 3.19 -9.42 26.87
C ASP A 489 4.23 -8.96 27.90
N ALA A 490 5.04 -9.92 28.37
CA ALA A 490 6.21 -9.64 29.19
C ALA A 490 7.16 -8.68 28.46
N LEU A 491 7.81 -7.79 29.20
CA LEU A 491 8.83 -6.89 28.69
C LEU A 491 10.16 -7.66 28.53
N THR A 492 10.17 -8.67 27.65
CA THR A 492 11.36 -9.45 27.27
C THR A 492 12.31 -8.68 26.36
N ALA A 493 11.88 -7.53 25.86
CA ALA A 493 12.68 -6.55 25.14
C ALA A 493 12.14 -5.15 25.46
N ARG A 494 12.95 -4.12 25.17
CA ARG A 494 12.50 -2.73 25.21
C ARG A 494 11.26 -2.55 24.33
N ARG A 495 10.25 -1.83 24.83
CA ARG A 495 8.99 -1.56 24.13
C ARG A 495 8.73 -0.05 24.10
N GLY A 496 8.40 0.48 22.94
CA GLY A 496 8.15 1.90 22.70
C GLY A 496 6.69 2.19 22.35
N GLN A 497 6.14 3.32 22.82
CA GLN A 497 4.79 3.81 22.56
C GLN A 497 4.84 5.26 22.04
N TRP A 498 4.25 5.52 20.87
CA TRP A 498 4.18 6.86 20.28
C TRP A 498 3.00 7.63 20.88
N ILE A 499 3.26 8.87 21.29
CA ILE A 499 2.28 9.78 21.90
C ILE A 499 2.33 11.11 21.14
N ALA A 500 1.22 11.50 20.52
CA ALA A 500 1.12 12.79 19.85
C ALA A 500 1.09 13.92 20.88
N VAL A 501 1.82 15.00 20.60
CA VAL A 501 1.93 16.17 21.48
C VAL A 501 1.07 17.29 20.93
N GLY A 502 0.00 17.64 21.65
CA GLY A 502 -0.91 18.74 21.30
C GLY A 502 -0.74 19.98 22.19
N GLU A 503 -0.16 19.80 23.38
CA GLU A 503 -0.02 20.84 24.39
C GLU A 503 1.44 21.27 24.60
N ASP A 504 1.64 22.37 25.34
CA ASP A 504 2.97 22.89 25.68
C ASP A 504 3.63 22.19 26.87
N ARG A 505 2.98 21.18 27.44
CA ARG A 505 3.51 20.37 28.55
C ARG A 505 2.97 18.94 28.58
N ILE A 506 3.78 18.05 29.14
CA ILE A 506 3.40 16.74 29.65
C ILE A 506 3.80 16.69 31.12
N ASP A 507 2.81 16.73 32.00
CA ASP A 507 3.00 16.72 33.45
C ASP A 507 3.21 15.34 33.99
N ALA A 508 2.37 14.40 33.56
CA ALA A 508 2.44 13.02 33.99
C ALA A 508 2.11 12.06 32.85
N LEU A 509 2.75 10.90 32.90
CA LEU A 509 2.40 9.73 32.11
C LEU A 509 2.04 8.59 33.05
N SER A 510 1.11 7.72 32.66
CA SER A 510 0.89 6.47 33.37
C SER A 510 0.86 5.30 32.41
N VAL A 511 1.33 4.14 32.84
CA VAL A 511 1.28 2.89 32.07
C VAL A 511 0.51 1.84 32.86
N CYS A 512 -0.26 0.99 32.18
CA CYS A 512 -0.92 -0.14 32.83
C CYS A 512 -0.07 -1.40 32.69
N VAL A 513 0.45 -1.90 33.80
CA VAL A 513 1.39 -3.03 33.86
C VAL A 513 0.97 -4.05 34.91
N SER A 514 1.36 -5.31 34.71
CA SER A 514 1.28 -6.36 35.74
C SER A 514 2.68 -6.78 36.14
N ASN A 515 2.89 -7.09 37.42
CA ASN A 515 4.10 -7.70 37.94
C ASN A 515 3.74 -9.06 38.55
N GLY A 516 4.20 -10.12 37.89
CA GLY A 516 3.94 -11.50 38.29
C GLY A 516 4.82 -12.01 39.43
N SER A 517 5.79 -11.22 39.89
CA SER A 517 6.68 -11.57 41.00
C SER A 517 6.10 -11.12 42.35
N GLU A 518 6.62 -11.70 43.44
CA GLU A 518 6.19 -11.35 44.80
C GLU A 518 6.78 -10.03 45.32
N THR A 519 7.74 -9.44 44.60
CA THR A 519 8.48 -8.26 45.03
C THR A 519 8.31 -7.10 44.05
N PRO A 520 8.35 -5.83 44.51
CA PRO A 520 8.31 -4.70 43.59
C PRO A 520 9.46 -4.75 42.58
N GLN A 521 9.13 -4.54 41.30
CA GLN A 521 10.08 -4.59 40.19
C GLN A 521 10.42 -3.17 39.68
N PRO A 522 11.71 -2.82 39.52
CA PRO A 522 12.08 -1.57 38.88
C PRO A 522 12.01 -1.71 37.36
N VAL A 523 11.36 -0.74 36.69
CA VAL A 523 11.31 -0.65 35.23
C VAL A 523 11.81 0.72 34.82
N ALA A 524 12.92 0.79 34.10
CA ALA A 524 13.40 2.06 33.56
C ALA A 524 12.47 2.53 32.44
N ALA A 525 12.13 3.82 32.47
CA ALA A 525 11.29 4.50 31.50
C ALA A 525 12.03 5.70 30.90
N ARG A 526 11.88 5.91 29.59
CA ARG A 526 12.51 7.01 28.86
C ARG A 526 11.53 7.66 27.90
N LEU A 527 11.67 8.96 27.69
CA LEU A 527 10.96 9.69 26.64
C LEU A 527 11.94 10.20 25.61
N TYR A 528 11.61 10.01 24.33
CA TYR A 528 12.40 10.51 23.21
C TYR A 528 11.58 11.40 22.29
N ALA A 529 12.21 12.40 21.69
CA ALA A 529 11.68 13.02 20.48
C ALA A 529 11.88 12.06 19.30
N VAL A 530 10.87 11.95 18.43
CA VAL A 530 10.92 11.12 17.22
C VAL A 530 10.42 11.92 16.03
N GLU A 531 10.94 11.63 14.84
CA GLU A 531 10.65 12.44 13.65
C GLU A 531 9.27 12.15 13.05
N HIS A 532 8.83 10.89 13.14
CA HIS A 532 7.56 10.40 12.60
C HIS A 532 7.21 9.03 13.17
N LEU A 533 6.02 8.52 12.82
CA LEU A 533 5.48 7.23 13.28
C LEU A 533 6.37 6.00 12.98
N TRP A 534 7.14 6.05 11.89
CA TRP A 534 8.03 4.97 11.46
C TRP A 534 9.50 5.16 11.88
N ASP A 535 9.75 6.02 12.88
CA ASP A 535 11.09 6.27 13.41
C ASP A 535 11.51 5.14 14.36
N TYR A 536 11.93 4.03 13.78
CA TYR A 536 12.26 2.81 14.51
C TYR A 536 13.72 2.73 14.97
N ARG A 537 14.42 3.86 15.10
CA ARG A 537 15.76 3.88 15.73
C ARG A 537 15.63 3.49 17.20
N VAL A 538 16.49 2.62 17.71
CA VAL A 538 16.45 2.24 19.15
C VAL A 538 16.76 3.46 20.03
N GLU A 539 17.76 4.25 19.66
CA GLU A 539 18.13 5.52 20.28
C GLU A 539 18.04 6.64 19.23
N PRO A 540 16.87 7.29 19.04
CA PRO A 540 16.72 8.35 18.03
C PRO A 540 17.49 9.64 18.38
N GLY A 541 17.91 9.79 19.64
CA GLY A 541 18.62 10.94 20.18
C GLY A 541 18.73 10.86 21.71
N PRO A 542 19.20 11.92 22.39
CA PRO A 542 19.19 11.97 23.85
C PRO A 542 17.75 11.93 24.41
N PRO A 543 17.51 11.28 25.55
CA PRO A 543 16.19 11.25 26.17
C PRO A 543 15.78 12.64 26.66
N LEU A 544 14.51 12.98 26.44
CA LEU A 544 13.86 14.20 26.95
C LEU A 544 13.60 14.12 28.45
N ALA A 545 13.32 12.92 28.95
CA ALA A 545 13.17 12.61 30.37
C ALA A 545 13.44 11.13 30.63
N GLU A 546 13.87 10.80 31.84
CA GLU A 546 14.12 9.42 32.30
C GLU A 546 13.61 9.23 33.73
N ALA A 547 13.15 8.02 34.05
CA ALA A 547 12.79 7.62 35.40
C ALA A 547 12.95 6.11 35.61
N VAL A 548 12.90 5.67 36.86
CA VAL A 548 12.71 4.26 37.22
C VAL A 548 11.36 4.12 37.91
N LEU A 549 10.46 3.39 37.27
CA LEU A 549 9.11 3.10 37.77
C LEU A 549 9.17 1.89 38.70
N THR A 550 8.74 2.04 39.94
CA THR A 550 8.59 0.92 40.87
C THR A 550 7.22 0.29 40.66
N VAL A 551 7.19 -0.94 40.15
CA VAL A 551 5.95 -1.70 39.87
C VAL A 551 5.69 -2.68 41.02
N PRO A 552 4.70 -2.44 41.91
CA PRO A 552 4.36 -3.38 42.98
C PRO A 552 3.90 -4.74 42.44
N ALA A 553 3.88 -5.78 43.28
CA ALA A 553 3.27 -7.04 42.89
C ALA A 553 1.76 -6.86 42.61
N GLY A 554 1.24 -7.51 41.57
CA GLY A 554 -0.18 -7.49 41.22
C GLY A 554 -0.44 -7.30 39.72
N GLU A 555 -1.72 -7.23 39.39
CA GLU A 555 -2.21 -7.21 38.00
C GLU A 555 -2.86 -5.89 37.61
N GLU A 556 -2.69 -5.49 36.34
CA GLU A 556 -3.37 -4.33 35.70
C GLU A 556 -3.28 -3.01 36.49
N GLN A 557 -2.10 -2.75 37.04
CA GLN A 557 -1.83 -1.59 37.87
C GLN A 557 -1.43 -0.38 37.02
N TRP A 558 -2.00 0.79 37.32
CA TRP A 558 -1.58 2.04 36.70
C TRP A 558 -0.43 2.66 37.50
N ILE A 559 0.74 2.70 36.87
CA ILE A 559 1.96 3.28 37.47
C ILE A 559 2.19 4.66 36.86
N GLU A 560 2.16 5.68 37.69
CA GLU A 560 2.33 7.09 37.28
C GLU A 560 3.79 7.52 37.35
N TRP A 561 4.20 8.30 36.35
CA TRP A 561 5.45 9.01 36.26
C TRP A 561 5.16 10.53 36.15
N PRO A 562 5.50 11.34 37.17
CA PRO A 562 5.42 12.79 37.09
C PRO A 562 6.60 13.34 36.27
N VAL A 563 6.41 13.44 34.95
CA VAL A 563 7.44 13.82 33.98
C VAL A 563 7.84 15.31 34.10
N GLY A 564 6.87 16.21 34.15
CA GLY A 564 7.11 17.66 34.18
C GLY A 564 7.82 18.24 32.94
N LEU A 565 7.59 17.66 31.76
CA LEU A 565 8.24 18.05 30.51
C LEU A 565 7.53 19.24 29.86
N ARG A 566 8.29 20.25 29.42
CA ARG A 566 7.79 21.32 28.54
C ARG A 566 7.91 20.89 27.08
N THR A 567 6.84 21.01 26.32
CA THR A 567 6.71 20.45 24.97
C THR A 567 6.32 21.48 23.90
N ALA A 568 6.40 22.78 24.20
CA ALA A 568 6.07 23.85 23.24
C ALA A 568 6.81 23.71 21.89
N ALA A 569 8.08 23.27 21.89
CA ALA A 569 8.86 23.04 20.67
C ALA A 569 8.53 21.72 19.95
N LEU A 570 7.72 20.85 20.56
CA LEU A 570 7.30 19.54 20.05
C LEU A 570 5.81 19.50 19.69
N ARG A 571 5.10 20.64 19.80
CA ARG A 571 3.68 20.74 19.43
C ARG A 571 3.52 20.37 17.96
N GLY A 572 2.60 19.45 17.66
CA GLY A 572 2.43 18.94 16.29
C GLY A 572 3.44 17.85 15.90
N ALA A 573 4.10 17.21 16.87
CA ALA A 573 4.99 16.08 16.66
C ALA A 573 4.64 14.90 17.59
N TYR A 574 5.45 13.84 17.52
CA TYR A 574 5.36 12.68 18.39
C TYR A 574 6.51 12.65 19.40
N VAL A 575 6.23 12.15 20.60
CA VAL A 575 7.24 11.60 21.51
C VAL A 575 7.08 10.09 21.61
N ARG A 576 8.16 9.38 21.95
CA ARG A 576 8.12 7.94 22.19
C ARG A 576 8.46 7.63 23.64
N LEU A 577 7.52 6.97 24.33
CA LEU A 577 7.69 6.42 25.67
C LEU A 577 8.24 5.00 25.56
N ASP A 578 9.46 4.79 26.04
CA ASP A 578 10.11 3.48 26.11
C ASP A 578 10.05 2.94 27.53
N LEU A 579 9.58 1.69 27.69
CA LEU A 579 9.85 0.87 28.86
C LEU A 579 10.96 -0.13 28.52
N LEU A 580 12.00 -0.16 29.34
CA LEU A 580 13.13 -1.06 29.16
C LEU A 580 12.78 -2.49 29.61
N GLU A 581 13.61 -3.44 29.20
CA GLU A 581 13.44 -4.86 29.47
C GLU A 581 13.31 -5.15 30.98
N ASN A 582 12.24 -5.82 31.35
CA ASN A 582 12.05 -6.46 32.66
C ASN A 582 11.08 -7.65 32.48
N PRO A 583 11.59 -8.89 32.36
CA PRO A 583 10.74 -10.05 32.06
C PRO A 583 9.70 -10.40 33.14
N GLN A 584 9.82 -9.84 34.35
CA GLN A 584 8.84 -10.03 35.43
C GLN A 584 7.62 -9.11 35.29
N VAL A 585 7.72 -8.09 34.43
CA VAL A 585 6.67 -7.10 34.21
C VAL A 585 6.05 -7.29 32.83
N ARG A 586 4.72 -7.26 32.76
CA ARG A 586 3.94 -7.28 31.52
C ARG A 586 3.34 -5.89 31.29
N TRP A 587 3.46 -5.37 30.08
CA TRP A 587 2.74 -4.16 29.67
C TRP A 587 1.52 -4.55 28.85
N HIS A 588 0.37 -4.02 29.24
CA HIS A 588 -0.93 -4.30 28.62
C HIS A 588 -1.16 -3.48 27.35
N ALA A 589 -1.71 -4.11 26.32
CA ALA A 589 -2.17 -3.44 25.11
C ALA A 589 -3.46 -2.66 25.38
N ALA A 590 -3.62 -1.51 24.71
CA ALA A 590 -4.82 -0.71 24.75
C ALA A 590 -6.02 -1.46 24.15
N GLU A 591 -7.21 -1.27 24.73
CA GLU A 591 -8.45 -1.87 24.24
C GLU A 591 -8.89 -1.25 22.91
N ARG A 592 -8.77 0.08 22.80
CA ARG A 592 -9.20 0.86 21.63
C ARG A 592 -8.01 1.27 20.78
N VAL A 593 -8.27 1.40 19.48
CA VAL A 593 -7.32 2.02 18.55
C VAL A 593 -7.45 3.53 18.70
N GLU A 594 -6.40 4.18 19.21
CA GLU A 594 -6.28 5.63 19.10
C GLU A 594 -5.53 5.99 17.81
N PRO A 595 -6.14 6.76 16.89
CA PRO A 595 -5.54 7.05 15.59
C PRO A 595 -4.14 7.66 15.71
N GLY A 596 -3.18 7.12 14.97
CA GLY A 596 -1.80 7.60 14.97
C GLY A 596 -0.98 7.29 16.23
N HIS A 597 -1.46 6.45 17.14
CA HIS A 597 -0.75 6.03 18.34
C HIS A 597 -0.39 4.55 18.23
N VAL A 598 0.88 4.26 17.95
CA VAL A 598 1.37 2.90 17.70
C VAL A 598 2.42 2.51 18.72
N SER A 599 2.76 1.23 18.75
CA SER A 599 3.87 0.73 19.54
C SER A 599 4.85 -0.09 18.72
N ALA A 600 6.06 -0.21 19.26
CA ALA A 600 7.16 -0.96 18.67
C ALA A 600 7.94 -1.72 19.76
N TYR A 601 8.76 -2.67 19.36
CA TYR A 601 9.68 -3.38 20.24
C TYR A 601 11.07 -3.45 19.61
N ASP A 602 12.10 -3.49 20.46
CA ASP A 602 13.49 -3.67 20.06
C ASP A 602 13.73 -5.12 19.61
N LEU A 603 14.31 -5.29 18.42
CA LEU A 603 14.67 -6.59 17.87
C LEU A 603 15.99 -7.16 18.45
N GLY A 604 16.66 -6.44 19.34
CA GLY A 604 17.96 -6.80 19.90
C GLY A 604 19.12 -6.60 18.93
N THR A 605 18.87 -5.97 17.78
CA THR A 605 19.85 -5.78 16.68
C THR A 605 20.08 -4.30 16.35
N GLY A 606 19.72 -3.39 17.27
CA GLY A 606 19.90 -1.95 17.10
C GLY A 606 18.77 -1.25 16.33
N GLN A 607 17.67 -1.95 16.05
CA GLN A 607 16.48 -1.41 15.41
C GLN A 607 15.21 -1.89 16.11
N MET A 608 14.17 -1.05 16.09
CA MET A 608 12.82 -1.42 16.52
C MET A 608 11.97 -1.91 15.34
N ARG A 609 10.85 -2.56 15.65
CA ARG A 609 9.79 -2.91 14.69
C ARG A 609 8.43 -2.74 15.34
N ARG A 610 7.39 -2.47 14.54
CA ARG A 610 5.99 -2.42 15.02
C ARG A 610 5.66 -3.63 15.91
N TYR A 611 4.95 -3.39 17.00
CA TYR A 611 4.48 -4.45 17.88
C TYR A 611 3.07 -4.91 17.48
N GLY A 612 2.94 -6.21 17.24
CA GLY A 612 1.71 -6.83 16.70
C GLY A 612 1.19 -6.07 15.48
N GLY A 613 -0.14 -5.87 15.40
CA GLY A 613 -0.84 -5.08 14.39
C GLY A 613 -0.62 -3.56 14.45
N GLY A 614 0.45 -3.07 15.09
CA GLY A 614 0.61 -1.64 15.43
C GLY A 614 -0.30 -1.21 16.58
N VAL A 615 -0.64 -2.12 17.48
CA VAL A 615 -1.58 -1.88 18.58
C VAL A 615 -0.92 -0.95 19.61
N ALA A 616 -1.62 0.10 20.05
CA ALA A 616 -1.10 0.93 21.13
C ALA A 616 -0.94 0.12 22.42
N MET A 617 0.11 0.40 23.18
CA MET A 617 0.19 0.00 24.57
C MET A 617 -0.68 0.91 25.43
N SER A 618 -1.16 0.41 26.55
CA SER A 618 -1.98 1.18 27.48
C SER A 618 -1.18 2.32 28.11
N PHE A 619 -1.63 3.56 27.90
CA PHE A 619 -1.05 4.73 28.54
C PHE A 619 -2.10 5.80 28.88
N ARG A 620 -1.72 6.66 29.83
CA ARG A 620 -2.40 7.92 30.15
C ARG A 620 -1.41 9.07 30.04
N VAL A 621 -1.91 10.23 29.63
CA VAL A 621 -1.13 11.46 29.53
C VAL A 621 -1.92 12.61 30.15
N ALA A 622 -1.24 13.39 30.99
CA ALA A 622 -1.79 14.58 31.65
C ALA A 622 -0.89 15.79 31.36
N PRO A 623 -1.46 16.96 30.98
CA PRO A 623 -2.85 17.16 30.59
C PRO A 623 -3.22 16.37 29.32
N ALA A 624 -4.52 16.29 29.02
CA ALA A 624 -4.97 15.71 27.77
C ALA A 624 -4.35 16.46 26.57
N GLN A 625 -3.89 15.72 25.57
CA GLN A 625 -3.24 16.28 24.39
C GLN A 625 -4.27 16.49 23.28
N HIS A 626 -4.48 17.75 22.85
CA HIS A 626 -5.41 18.08 21.76
C HIS A 626 -4.76 17.87 20.39
N CYS A 627 -4.55 16.61 20.02
CA CYS A 627 -3.90 16.22 18.77
C CYS A 627 -4.87 15.96 17.62
N PHE A 628 -6.18 16.15 17.80
CA PHE A 628 -7.20 15.88 16.77
C PHE A 628 -8.00 17.11 16.36
N GLY A 629 -7.35 18.28 16.36
CA GLY A 629 -8.03 19.57 16.15
C GLY A 629 -8.51 19.83 14.71
N ALA A 630 -9.42 20.78 14.56
CA ALA A 630 -10.08 21.11 13.30
C ALA A 630 -9.09 21.48 12.17
N ALA A 631 -8.02 22.20 12.50
CA ALA A 631 -7.01 22.64 11.55
C ALA A 631 -6.27 21.49 10.84
N GLN A 632 -6.36 20.26 11.36
CA GLN A 632 -5.70 19.10 10.75
C GLN A 632 -6.27 18.76 9.36
N VAL A 633 -7.54 19.10 9.07
CA VAL A 633 -8.17 18.81 7.77
C VAL A 633 -7.63 19.63 6.60
N VAL A 634 -6.76 20.61 6.88
CA VAL A 634 -6.06 21.43 5.88
C VAL A 634 -4.53 21.31 6.02
N SER A 635 -4.06 20.27 6.72
CA SER A 635 -2.61 20.00 6.90
C SER A 635 -1.89 19.59 5.60
N GLY A 636 -2.66 19.15 4.60
CA GLY A 636 -2.19 18.60 3.33
C GLY A 636 -1.62 17.18 3.42
N VAL A 637 -1.73 16.51 4.57
CA VAL A 637 -1.32 15.12 4.79
C VAL A 637 -2.53 14.32 5.24
N THR A 638 -2.79 13.19 4.59
CA THR A 638 -4.06 12.46 4.79
C THR A 638 -3.97 11.28 5.75
N ARG A 639 -2.88 11.12 6.51
CA ARG A 639 -2.67 9.96 7.39
C ARG A 639 -1.77 10.31 8.57
N PRO A 640 -1.71 9.47 9.61
CA PRO A 640 -0.71 9.60 10.65
C PRO A 640 0.68 9.40 10.04
N TYR A 641 1.57 10.38 10.24
CA TYR A 641 2.95 10.34 9.77
C TYR A 641 3.86 11.11 10.73
N ARG A 642 4.13 12.40 10.48
CA ARG A 642 4.85 13.30 11.41
C ARG A 642 3.97 13.75 12.57
N TYR A 643 2.66 13.79 12.35
CA TYR A 643 1.63 14.03 13.34
C TYR A 643 0.38 13.18 13.01
N THR A 644 -0.71 13.34 13.76
CA THR A 644 -1.98 12.62 13.55
C THR A 644 -2.64 12.98 12.23
N ASN A 645 -2.57 14.27 11.83
CA ASN A 645 -3.18 14.85 10.63
C ASN A 645 -4.70 14.61 10.51
N LEU A 646 -5.38 14.35 11.63
CA LEU A 646 -6.78 13.96 11.67
C LEU A 646 -7.59 14.95 12.51
N TRP A 647 -8.72 15.44 12.01
CA TRP A 647 -9.77 15.92 12.90
C TRP A 647 -10.61 14.76 13.38
N ARG A 648 -10.91 14.73 14.68
CA ARG A 648 -11.82 13.77 15.31
C ARG A 648 -12.69 14.47 16.35
N SER A 649 -13.99 14.26 16.31
CA SER A 649 -14.93 14.82 17.30
C SER A 649 -14.81 14.11 18.66
N ASP A 650 -15.21 14.78 19.74
CA ASP A 650 -15.24 14.17 21.08
C ASP A 650 -16.15 12.92 21.06
N PRO A 651 -15.65 11.72 21.39
CA PRO A 651 -16.44 10.50 21.42
C PRO A 651 -17.55 10.49 22.49
N ASN A 652 -17.52 11.42 23.46
CA ASN A 652 -18.56 11.57 24.48
C ASN A 652 -19.71 12.46 24.03
N GLU A 653 -19.56 13.16 22.90
CA GLU A 653 -20.63 13.93 22.28
C GLU A 653 -21.28 13.15 21.14
N ALA A 654 -22.61 13.15 21.09
CA ALA A 654 -23.34 12.43 20.05
C ALA A 654 -23.16 13.08 18.67
N LEU A 655 -23.32 12.28 17.62
CA LEU A 655 -23.54 12.77 16.26
C LEU A 655 -24.91 13.48 16.18
N PRO A 656 -25.08 14.50 15.31
CA PRO A 656 -24.13 14.93 14.28
C PRO A 656 -23.00 15.83 14.81
N GLN A 657 -21.83 15.74 14.18
CA GLN A 657 -20.65 16.56 14.48
C GLN A 657 -20.18 17.24 13.19
N ARG A 658 -19.62 18.46 13.30
CA ARG A 658 -19.38 19.32 12.13
C ARG A 658 -18.03 20.02 12.15
N LEU A 659 -17.55 20.30 10.94
CA LEU A 659 -16.48 21.26 10.65
C LEU A 659 -17.04 22.45 9.88
N THR A 660 -16.56 23.65 10.17
CA THR A 660 -16.88 24.88 9.46
C THR A 660 -15.59 25.51 8.94
N LEU A 661 -15.48 25.63 7.62
CA LEU A 661 -14.45 26.40 6.94
C LEU A 661 -14.99 27.83 6.75
N SER A 662 -14.17 28.82 7.06
CA SER A 662 -14.51 30.24 6.89
C SER A 662 -13.42 30.96 6.11
N TRP A 663 -13.82 31.78 5.13
CA TRP A 663 -12.95 32.62 4.34
C TRP A 663 -13.18 34.10 4.69
N PRO A 664 -12.14 34.94 4.67
CA PRO A 664 -12.30 36.39 4.87
C PRO A 664 -13.20 37.06 3.82
N GLU A 665 -13.18 36.53 2.59
CA GLU A 665 -14.00 36.98 1.47
C GLU A 665 -14.72 35.79 0.84
N PRO A 666 -15.94 35.97 0.28
CA PRO A 666 -16.66 34.89 -0.38
C PRO A 666 -15.85 34.28 -1.53
N VAL A 667 -15.77 32.95 -1.56
CA VAL A 667 -15.10 32.18 -2.61
C VAL A 667 -16.11 31.40 -3.45
N ARG A 668 -15.78 31.15 -4.71
CA ARG A 668 -16.58 30.30 -5.59
C ARG A 668 -16.18 28.83 -5.39
N ILE A 669 -17.14 27.99 -5.03
CA ILE A 669 -16.96 26.56 -4.76
C ILE A 669 -17.79 25.75 -5.75
N GLY A 670 -17.12 25.05 -6.66
CA GLY A 670 -17.71 24.12 -7.63
C GLY A 670 -17.54 22.65 -7.25
N ARG A 671 -16.66 22.33 -6.29
CA ARG A 671 -16.41 20.96 -5.84
C ARG A 671 -15.82 20.94 -4.44
N VAL A 672 -16.28 20.00 -3.63
CA VAL A 672 -15.72 19.69 -2.30
C VAL A 672 -15.25 18.23 -2.30
N GLU A 673 -13.98 18.01 -2.01
CA GLU A 673 -13.38 16.67 -1.92
C GLU A 673 -13.04 16.36 -0.46
N LEU A 674 -13.31 15.13 -0.04
CA LEU A 674 -13.21 14.70 1.34
C LEU A 674 -12.35 13.43 1.43
N THR A 675 -11.37 13.46 2.33
CA THR A 675 -10.57 12.28 2.68
C THR A 675 -10.90 11.84 4.09
N PHE A 676 -11.36 10.60 4.24
CA PHE A 676 -11.77 10.02 5.51
C PHE A 676 -10.75 9.04 6.08
N PRO A 677 -10.87 8.68 7.37
CA PRO A 677 -10.30 7.43 7.84
C PRO A 677 -10.73 6.25 6.99
N GLY A 678 -9.87 5.25 6.97
CA GLY A 678 -10.06 4.04 6.20
C GLY A 678 -9.04 3.02 6.65
N GLN A 679 -9.04 1.88 5.97
CA GLN A 679 -8.30 0.68 6.33
C GLN A 679 -6.77 0.82 6.21
N LEU A 680 -6.14 1.74 6.94
CA LEU A 680 -4.72 2.08 6.84
C LEU A 680 -3.84 1.39 7.89
N LEU A 681 -4.39 1.12 9.07
CA LEU A 681 -3.61 0.67 10.22
C LEU A 681 -2.86 -0.64 9.93
N ARG A 682 -3.49 -1.56 9.20
CA ARG A 682 -3.01 -2.94 9.00
C ARG A 682 -3.06 -3.35 7.54
N ASP A 683 -2.39 -4.47 7.27
CA ASP A 683 -2.52 -5.24 6.04
C ASP A 683 -3.99 -5.58 5.76
N TYR A 684 -4.39 -5.55 4.48
CA TYR A 684 -5.79 -5.72 4.11
C TYR A 684 -6.36 -7.10 4.49
N ARG A 685 -5.51 -8.13 4.57
CA ARG A 685 -5.92 -9.48 5.00
C ARG A 685 -6.28 -9.56 6.48
N SER A 686 -5.93 -8.53 7.26
CA SER A 686 -6.31 -8.46 8.67
C SER A 686 -7.77 -8.01 8.87
N TYR A 687 -8.48 -7.65 7.80
CA TYR A 687 -9.87 -7.23 7.87
C TYR A 687 -10.81 -8.40 7.53
N PRO A 688 -11.85 -8.64 8.36
CA PRO A 688 -12.76 -9.77 8.17
C PRO A 688 -13.58 -9.63 6.88
N ALA A 689 -14.34 -10.69 6.55
CA ALA A 689 -15.31 -10.63 5.47
C ALA A 689 -16.32 -9.47 5.66
N LEU A 690 -16.73 -8.84 4.56
CA LEU A 690 -17.71 -7.75 4.51
C LEU A 690 -17.36 -6.52 5.39
N TYR A 691 -16.06 -6.32 5.64
CA TYR A 691 -15.58 -5.27 6.55
C TYR A 691 -15.79 -3.86 6.00
N ARG A 692 -16.27 -2.98 6.89
CA ARG A 692 -16.33 -1.53 6.71
C ARG A 692 -15.60 -0.89 7.88
N ASP A 693 -14.71 0.06 7.60
CA ASP A 693 -13.94 0.71 8.67
C ASP A 693 -14.88 1.54 9.56
N PRO A 694 -15.02 1.23 10.86
CA PRO A 694 -15.92 1.95 11.75
C PRO A 694 -15.67 3.46 11.80
N GLN A 695 -14.42 3.90 11.60
CA GLN A 695 -14.00 5.30 11.67
C GLN A 695 -14.34 6.09 10.40
N CYS A 696 -14.71 5.42 9.31
CA CYS A 696 -15.11 6.09 8.08
C CYS A 696 -16.52 6.69 8.25
N PRO A 697 -16.72 8.00 8.03
CA PRO A 697 -18.04 8.60 7.91
C PRO A 697 -18.87 7.87 6.86
N LYS A 698 -20.10 7.57 7.24
CA LYS A 698 -21.07 6.85 6.43
C LYS A 698 -22.03 7.81 5.75
N ASP A 699 -22.63 8.69 6.56
CA ASP A 699 -23.63 9.65 6.11
C ASP A 699 -23.17 11.06 6.52
N LEU A 700 -23.24 12.03 5.60
CA LEU A 700 -22.89 13.42 5.86
C LEU A 700 -23.61 14.38 4.90
N VAL A 701 -23.67 15.64 5.32
CA VAL A 701 -24.23 16.75 4.54
C VAL A 701 -23.21 17.87 4.46
N VAL A 702 -23.11 18.49 3.28
CA VAL A 702 -22.30 19.68 3.03
C VAL A 702 -23.24 20.86 2.75
N GLU A 703 -23.01 21.97 3.45
CA GLU A 703 -23.79 23.19 3.34
C GLU A 703 -22.87 24.39 3.11
N ALA A 704 -23.33 25.39 2.37
CA ALA A 704 -22.63 26.64 2.15
C ALA A 704 -23.44 27.81 2.74
N TYR A 705 -22.75 28.79 3.34
CA TYR A 705 -23.37 30.02 3.80
C TYR A 705 -23.23 31.10 2.74
N ALA A 706 -24.37 31.54 2.21
CA ALA A 706 -24.43 32.58 1.19
C ALA A 706 -25.66 33.46 1.44
N GLY A 707 -25.50 34.78 1.32
CA GLY A 707 -26.62 35.73 1.44
C GLY A 707 -27.37 35.67 2.78
N GLY A 708 -26.67 35.36 3.88
CA GLY A 708 -27.25 35.34 5.22
C GLY A 708 -27.86 34.00 5.67
N ARG A 709 -27.81 32.95 4.85
CA ARG A 709 -28.41 31.64 5.16
C ARG A 709 -27.50 30.47 4.79
N TRP A 710 -27.66 29.36 5.50
CA TRP A 710 -27.10 28.06 5.12
C TRP A 710 -27.98 27.42 4.05
N THR A 711 -27.35 26.84 3.03
CA THR A 711 -28.04 26.06 1.98
C THR A 711 -27.25 24.78 1.74
N GLU A 712 -27.94 23.65 1.68
CA GLU A 712 -27.32 22.37 1.32
C GLU A 712 -26.76 22.43 -0.10
N VAL A 713 -25.51 22.01 -0.25
CA VAL A 713 -24.84 21.89 -1.55
C VAL A 713 -24.70 20.43 -2.01
N GLY A 714 -24.85 19.48 -1.08
CA GLY A 714 -25.04 18.06 -1.37
C GLY A 714 -24.81 17.18 -0.14
N ALA A 715 -25.07 15.89 -0.31
CA ALA A 715 -24.94 14.88 0.74
C ALA A 715 -24.23 13.64 0.22
N ILE A 716 -23.67 12.86 1.13
CA ILE A 716 -23.13 11.52 0.88
C ILE A 716 -23.83 10.57 1.84
N GLU A 717 -24.30 9.44 1.32
CA GLU A 717 -25.00 8.40 2.07
C GLU A 717 -24.35 7.03 1.83
N GLY A 718 -24.30 6.19 2.87
CA GLY A 718 -23.82 4.82 2.78
C GLY A 718 -22.33 4.68 2.45
N ASN A 719 -21.52 5.71 2.69
CA ASN A 719 -20.10 5.70 2.37
C ASN A 719 -19.31 4.74 3.26
N TYR A 720 -18.36 4.04 2.65
CA TYR A 720 -17.32 3.27 3.32
C TYR A 720 -15.97 3.45 2.60
N GLY A 721 -15.93 4.31 1.59
CA GLY A 721 -14.72 4.67 0.86
C GLY A 721 -13.97 5.78 1.56
N ARG A 722 -12.65 5.76 1.39
CA ARG A 722 -11.73 6.77 1.95
C ARG A 722 -11.81 8.11 1.22
N GLN A 723 -12.17 8.11 -0.06
CA GLN A 723 -12.29 9.29 -0.91
C GLN A 723 -13.75 9.49 -1.29
N ALA A 724 -14.26 10.69 -1.10
CA ALA A 724 -15.58 11.07 -1.59
C ALA A 724 -15.58 12.53 -2.06
N ALA A 725 -16.62 12.92 -2.80
CA ALA A 725 -16.77 14.30 -3.23
C ALA A 725 -18.24 14.71 -3.32
N VAL A 726 -18.49 15.99 -3.07
CA VAL A 726 -19.76 16.66 -3.32
C VAL A 726 -19.54 17.68 -4.42
N VAL A 727 -20.33 17.56 -5.49
CA VAL A 727 -20.36 18.53 -6.60
C VAL A 727 -21.71 19.23 -6.55
N PRO A 728 -21.75 20.53 -6.17
CA PRO A 728 -22.99 21.29 -6.19
C PRO A 728 -23.58 21.35 -7.61
N PRO A 729 -24.91 21.37 -7.78
CA PRO A 729 -25.53 21.48 -9.10
C PRO A 729 -25.07 22.73 -9.88
N HIS A 730 -24.76 23.81 -9.16
CA HIS A 730 -24.14 25.02 -9.68
C HIS A 730 -23.08 25.50 -8.69
N PRO A 731 -21.95 26.06 -9.15
CA PRO A 731 -20.95 26.65 -8.25
C PRO A 731 -21.57 27.69 -7.32
N VAL A 732 -21.26 27.59 -6.03
CA VAL A 732 -21.81 28.47 -4.99
C VAL A 732 -20.75 29.49 -4.57
N VAL A 733 -21.15 30.75 -4.45
CA VAL A 733 -20.29 31.80 -3.87
C VAL A 733 -20.63 31.93 -2.38
N ALA A 734 -19.69 31.57 -1.51
CA ALA A 734 -19.90 31.48 -0.07
C ALA A 734 -18.68 31.92 0.72
N ASP A 735 -18.91 32.54 1.88
CA ASP A 735 -17.87 32.90 2.85
C ASP A 735 -17.63 31.80 3.89
N ARG A 736 -18.53 30.81 3.98
CA ARG A 736 -18.40 29.64 4.85
C ARG A 736 -18.94 28.38 4.21
N LEU A 737 -18.30 27.26 4.55
CA LEU A 737 -18.71 25.90 4.18
C LEU A 737 -18.78 25.06 5.45
N ARG A 738 -19.82 24.25 5.59
CA ARG A 738 -20.01 23.35 6.72
C ARG A 738 -20.11 21.91 6.23
N VAL A 739 -19.32 21.02 6.81
CA VAL A 739 -19.41 19.57 6.61
C VAL A 739 -19.91 18.95 7.91
N THR A 740 -21.08 18.32 7.87
CA THR A 740 -21.74 17.72 9.04
C THR A 740 -21.83 16.21 8.85
N VAL A 741 -21.08 15.46 9.65
CA VAL A 741 -21.15 13.99 9.69
C VAL A 741 -22.35 13.60 10.56
N THR A 742 -23.30 12.88 9.98
CA THR A 742 -24.55 12.47 10.63
C THR A 742 -24.52 11.01 11.07
N ALA A 743 -23.72 10.16 10.41
CA ALA A 743 -23.49 8.78 10.82
C ALA A 743 -22.08 8.29 10.43
N THR A 744 -21.57 7.32 11.17
CA THR A 744 -20.32 6.57 10.89
C THR A 744 -20.66 5.10 10.60
N ASN A 745 -19.65 4.32 10.21
CA ASN A 745 -19.80 2.86 10.08
C ASN A 745 -19.66 2.10 11.41
N GLY A 746 -19.53 2.81 12.54
CA GLY A 746 -19.52 2.18 13.87
C GLY A 746 -18.74 2.94 14.95
N ASP A 747 -17.90 3.92 14.60
CA ASP A 747 -17.19 4.75 15.58
C ASP A 747 -18.12 5.81 16.19
N ALA A 748 -17.93 6.12 17.48
CA ALA A 748 -18.72 7.17 18.14
C ALA A 748 -18.33 8.58 17.66
N SER A 749 -17.10 8.76 17.18
CA SER A 749 -16.59 10.04 16.69
C SER A 749 -16.74 10.17 15.17
N ALA A 750 -17.06 11.39 14.72
CA ALA A 750 -16.81 11.82 13.35
C ALA A 750 -15.31 12.07 13.15
N ALA A 751 -14.78 11.73 11.98
CA ALA A 751 -13.36 11.88 11.69
C ALA A 751 -13.08 12.17 10.22
N ILE A 752 -12.21 13.14 9.94
CA ILE A 752 -11.87 13.61 8.59
C ILE A 752 -10.38 13.95 8.54
N TYR A 753 -9.65 13.42 7.55
CA TYR A 753 -8.24 13.72 7.31
C TYR A 753 -8.05 14.96 6.47
N GLU A 754 -8.91 15.20 5.47
CA GLU A 754 -8.74 16.33 4.56
C GLU A 754 -10.07 16.82 3.99
N ILE A 755 -10.20 18.13 3.84
CA ILE A 755 -11.25 18.80 3.06
C ILE A 755 -10.56 19.67 2.02
N ARG A 756 -10.86 19.46 0.74
CA ARG A 756 -10.40 20.32 -0.36
C ARG A 756 -11.57 21.00 -1.02
N CYS A 757 -11.40 22.25 -1.44
CA CYS A 757 -12.43 23.03 -2.12
C CYS A 757 -11.89 23.60 -3.42
N TYR A 758 -12.56 23.35 -4.54
CA TYR A 758 -12.14 23.85 -5.86
C TYR A 758 -13.26 24.67 -6.51
N ALA A 759 -12.87 25.69 -7.27
CA ALA A 759 -13.83 26.57 -7.96
C ALA A 759 -14.55 25.90 -9.13
N GLU A 760 -13.91 24.90 -9.76
CA GLU A 760 -14.42 24.17 -10.93
C GLU A 760 -14.46 22.66 -10.65
N ASP A 761 -15.36 21.95 -11.33
CA ASP A 761 -15.42 20.49 -11.37
C ASP A 761 -14.49 19.90 -12.44
N ASP A 762 -13.20 20.27 -12.41
CA ASP A 762 -12.17 19.68 -13.27
C ASP A 762 -11.07 19.00 -12.44
N ARG A 763 -10.95 17.68 -12.62
CA ARG A 763 -9.91 16.84 -12.00
C ARG A 763 -8.81 16.45 -12.98
N ARG A 764 -8.88 16.90 -14.24
CA ARG A 764 -7.81 16.63 -15.19
C ARG A 764 -6.54 17.28 -14.66
N ILE A 765 -5.47 16.49 -14.64
CA ILE A 765 -4.15 16.96 -14.22
C ILE A 765 -3.79 18.21 -15.02
N GLY A 766 -3.09 19.18 -14.44
CA GLY A 766 -2.59 20.43 -15.02
C GLY A 766 -3.56 21.31 -15.83
N THR A 767 -4.87 21.26 -15.58
CA THR A 767 -5.79 22.30 -16.03
C THR A 767 -5.30 23.66 -15.50
N PRO A 768 -5.11 24.69 -16.34
CA PRO A 768 -4.63 26.00 -15.88
C PRO A 768 -5.54 26.53 -14.76
N ALA A 769 -4.97 27.21 -13.77
CA ALA A 769 -5.77 28.06 -12.91
C ALA A 769 -6.42 29.12 -13.82
N THR A 770 -7.73 29.04 -14.03
CA THR A 770 -8.46 30.10 -14.72
C THR A 770 -8.12 31.43 -14.05
N GLU A 771 -7.61 32.39 -14.80
CA GLU A 771 -7.34 33.75 -14.30
C GLU A 771 -8.59 34.26 -13.60
N GLN A 772 -8.49 34.51 -12.30
CA GLN A 772 -9.54 35.16 -11.54
C GLN A 772 -9.67 36.60 -12.07
N GLY A 773 -10.77 36.87 -12.78
CA GLY A 773 -11.41 38.18 -12.86
C GLY A 773 -10.55 39.36 -13.33
N GLY A 774 -10.25 39.44 -14.62
CA GLY A 774 -10.03 40.73 -15.29
C GLY A 774 -11.38 41.32 -15.68
N GLY A 775 -11.81 42.37 -14.98
CA GLY A 775 -13.13 42.99 -15.12
C GLY A 775 -13.45 43.55 -16.51
N ASP A 776 -14.75 43.73 -16.71
CA ASP A 776 -15.40 44.45 -17.80
C ASP A 776 -14.53 45.53 -18.46
N ARG A 777 -14.31 45.38 -19.77
CA ARG A 777 -14.36 46.52 -20.68
C ARG A 777 -15.21 46.17 -21.88
N TYR A 778 -16.44 46.69 -21.85
CA TYR A 778 -17.07 47.26 -23.02
C TYR A 778 -16.02 48.02 -23.85
N ASP A 779 -15.95 47.74 -25.14
CA ASP A 779 -15.93 48.82 -26.12
C ASP A 779 -16.76 48.41 -27.34
N ALA A 780 -17.86 49.14 -27.48
CA ALA A 780 -18.61 49.29 -28.71
C ALA A 780 -17.97 50.41 -29.55
N ALA A 781 -18.20 50.34 -30.88
CA ALA A 781 -17.74 51.26 -31.92
C ALA A 781 -16.25 51.09 -32.29
N THR A 782 -15.87 50.62 -33.48
CA THR A 782 -16.26 51.10 -34.83
C THR A 782 -16.07 50.01 -35.87
#